data_AF-A0A0N4WMB0-F1
#
_entry.id   AF-A0A0N4WMB0-F1
#
_cell.length_a   1.000
_cell.length_b   1.000
_cell.length_c   1.000
_cell.angle_alpha   90.00
_cell.angle_beta   90.00
_cell.angle_gamma   90.00
#
_symmetry.space_group_name_H-M   'P 1'
#
loop_
_entity.id
_entity.type
_entity.pdbx_description
1 polymer ?
#
loop_
_entity_poly.entity_id
_entity_poly.type
_entity_poly.pdbx_seq_one_letter_code
_entity_poly.pdbx_strand_id
1 'polypeptide(L)'
;MSRRFDWWIRQAYLAIIPSYPIGYLVVHGFRGDQIWSKLYVERSAFPPSEYLKELVESEMDKLDRIKNPKLRLSLTDSCEPRVYGGFFLQSGAELQFPMRMSLDDVEQARRLASNIELDLGLARHRRKIEVNTKIGEELTSRMMLSDAAKMFLVQRQLQLANSFALFNAPYIAWFGIFGAGYGISVGLSSFVGVATGTLAGVVFSAVAFRQFFKSYTAYKVRWADEKTVEIGEEYLQGACDYFRSTMKFNRLLRVLLGEEGEQNITRNGDVRFSVRVLGSPTSWFIFISIFVDSEQPYGVCDYLVQCCPTGLKWNEQATAFLQTKVGRRLRIGLLGGTIIAYPLTSLLVNGPLVNFTFPRRYSVEDLPPRLKEIAQEEYQRFLESESRVAKDAVVTHHLGKSLSDCETEAAGSLGVRTGLHLAIPCHARFESVDEALEYLRRHHTHYIDALGVKVPIEWDTSSGRELANAFVLSDNALRFIFLRDLHAHDGYASLAQRSISWATWTSFTSIFTYWLHNKAKICGGTATSFAVIYVLFVSAAWFANKHWYYLYRYLTDIHADSVAARSSFCHCEGGKEFYWKQLKRNRLLRDLSADLRPKVTPSGDVRGIATSILVRYDHLKEMGSTILGLGACALSSLFFGTAYVPIKRFDASNGIFVQWVMSAGILCVGMVVNAFEEFPKFQPFAMVGGALWALGNFTAVPIMNVLGLGMGMLIWGTTNCVCGWSVGRFGLFGVKAFVPAMPLLNYLGLVMVIIGGFFFSQLRPTVSNPTAEEIVIVEESSRSVRGDTDEDSPLLATTVLVGLDRRTKRLIAVIVALMAGIFYGVTFVPVIYMQDHPEQFPDASKSGLAYVFSYFCGIFITATFLLVLYIAYSGNNPVVNNKITGPSLLAGCMWAIAQTSWFFANDNLSQSITFPITSMLPGVCAALWSVFYFKEITGHRNLRILTIAVCTTVTGAVLVGLSK
;
A
#
# COMPACT_ATOMS: atom_id res chain seq x y z
N MET A 1 44.07 -7.01 34.85
CA MET A 1 43.37 -8.18 34.28
C MET A 1 41.84 -7.97 34.27
N SER A 2 41.20 -7.52 35.36
CA SER A 2 39.74 -7.34 35.41
C SER A 2 39.17 -6.31 34.42
N ARG A 3 39.80 -5.14 34.22
CA ARG A 3 39.37 -4.17 33.18
C ARG A 3 39.30 -4.76 31.76
N ARG A 4 40.16 -5.74 31.46
CA ARG A 4 40.18 -6.42 30.15
C ARG A 4 39.06 -7.46 30.08
N PHE A 5 38.77 -8.14 31.20
CA PHE A 5 37.67 -9.10 31.34
C PHE A 5 36.29 -8.41 31.26
N ASP A 6 36.11 -7.29 31.97
CA ASP A 6 34.89 -6.48 31.94
C ASP A 6 34.59 -5.93 30.53
N TRP A 7 35.65 -5.54 29.81
CA TRP A 7 35.53 -5.13 28.41
C TRP A 7 35.05 -6.29 27.53
N TRP A 8 35.62 -7.49 27.67
CA TRP A 8 35.20 -8.67 26.92
C TRP A 8 33.76 -9.09 27.22
N ILE A 9 33.30 -8.97 28.46
CA ILE A 9 31.90 -9.26 28.84
C ILE A 9 30.93 -8.32 28.10
N ARG A 10 31.27 -7.03 28.00
CA ARG A 10 30.46 -6.05 27.26
C ARG A 10 30.48 -6.33 25.76
N GLN A 11 31.63 -6.71 25.20
CA GLN A 11 31.72 -7.12 23.80
C GLN A 11 30.92 -8.40 23.51
N ALA A 12 30.93 -9.37 24.44
CA ALA A 12 30.16 -10.59 24.33
C ALA A 12 28.65 -10.28 24.31
N TYR A 13 28.17 -9.37 25.17
CA TYR A 13 26.78 -8.92 25.12
C TYR A 13 26.44 -8.24 23.77
N LEU A 14 27.30 -7.34 23.28
CA LEU A 14 27.06 -6.66 22.00
C LEU A 14 27.01 -7.64 20.82
N ALA A 15 27.75 -8.76 20.88
CA ALA A 15 27.68 -9.83 19.89
C ALA A 15 26.35 -10.62 19.91
N ILE A 16 25.63 -10.63 21.04
CA ILE A 16 24.30 -11.27 21.15
C ILE A 16 23.26 -10.51 20.32
N ILE A 17 23.37 -9.18 20.23
CA ILE A 17 22.40 -8.34 19.53
C ILE A 17 22.21 -8.76 18.05
N PRO A 18 23.26 -8.91 17.22
CA PRO A 18 23.08 -9.37 15.85
C PRO A 18 22.92 -10.89 15.70
N SER A 19 23.22 -11.70 16.73
CA SER A 19 23.27 -13.17 16.61
C SER A 19 21.94 -13.82 16.20
N TYR A 20 20.84 -13.48 16.86
CA TYR A 20 19.51 -14.01 16.53
C TYR A 20 19.01 -13.52 15.17
N PRO A 21 19.11 -12.22 14.82
CA PRO A 21 18.83 -11.73 13.45
C PRO A 21 19.58 -12.49 12.37
N ILE A 22 20.88 -12.72 12.57
CA ILE A 22 21.70 -13.47 11.61
C ILE A 22 21.20 -14.92 11.52
N GLY A 23 21.00 -15.60 12.66
CA GLY A 23 20.48 -16.97 12.68
C GLY A 23 19.07 -17.08 12.06
N TYR A 24 18.19 -16.13 12.34
CA TYR A 24 16.85 -16.06 11.79
C TYR A 24 16.89 -15.84 10.27
N LEU A 25 17.74 -14.94 9.76
CA LEU A 25 17.93 -14.75 8.31
C LEU A 25 18.60 -15.94 7.64
N VAL A 26 19.48 -16.68 8.32
CA VAL A 26 20.06 -17.92 7.78
C VAL A 26 18.99 -19.00 7.69
N VAL A 27 18.22 -19.21 8.76
CA VAL A 27 17.11 -20.16 8.78
C VAL A 27 16.04 -19.77 7.78
N HIS A 28 15.79 -18.48 7.57
CA HIS A 28 14.71 -17.99 6.70
C HIS A 28 15.10 -17.67 5.25
N GLY A 29 16.37 -17.40 4.98
CA GLY A 29 16.88 -16.92 3.69
C GLY A 29 17.41 -18.01 2.76
N PHE A 30 17.64 -19.23 3.23
CA PHE A 30 18.14 -20.35 2.40
C PHE A 30 17.14 -21.52 2.32
N ARG A 31 16.80 -21.98 1.11
CA ARG A 31 15.66 -22.91 0.87
C ARG A 31 15.96 -24.12 -0.04
N GLY A 32 17.20 -24.31 -0.47
CA GLY A 32 17.57 -25.47 -1.28
C GLY A 32 17.81 -26.72 -0.43
N ASP A 33 18.11 -27.85 -1.08
CA ASP A 33 18.55 -29.09 -0.42
C ASP A 33 20.05 -29.08 -0.09
N GLN A 34 20.50 -28.00 0.55
CA GLN A 34 21.86 -27.98 1.09
C GLN A 34 21.95 -28.83 2.36
N ILE A 35 23.10 -29.45 2.60
CA ILE A 35 23.36 -30.31 3.78
C ILE A 35 22.98 -29.59 5.08
N TRP A 36 23.29 -28.29 5.20
CA TRP A 36 22.99 -27.49 6.38
C TRP A 36 21.49 -27.24 6.60
N SER A 37 20.67 -27.25 5.55
CA SER A 37 19.21 -27.10 5.68
C SER A 37 18.56 -28.26 6.44
N LYS A 38 19.17 -29.46 6.36
CA LYS A 38 18.74 -30.66 7.10
C LYS A 38 18.91 -30.53 8.62
N LEU A 39 19.70 -29.56 9.09
CA LEU A 39 19.90 -29.31 10.52
C LEU A 39 18.74 -28.57 11.17
N TYR A 40 17.88 -27.90 10.39
CA TYR A 40 16.81 -27.04 10.92
C TYR A 40 15.47 -27.12 10.15
N VAL A 41 15.43 -27.78 8.99
CA VAL A 41 14.21 -28.11 8.25
C VAL A 41 14.11 -29.63 8.11
N GLU A 42 13.21 -30.24 8.87
CA GLU A 42 12.90 -31.67 8.79
C GLU A 42 11.86 -31.90 7.69
N ARG A 43 12.33 -32.22 6.48
CA ARG A 43 11.46 -32.58 5.34
C ARG A 43 11.12 -34.07 5.41
N SER A 44 9.84 -34.40 5.23
CA SER A 44 9.43 -35.79 5.08
C SER A 44 10.03 -36.37 3.79
N ALA A 45 10.28 -37.68 3.77
CA ALA A 45 10.79 -38.37 2.59
C ALA A 45 9.74 -38.49 1.47
N PHE A 46 8.46 -38.33 1.80
CA PHE A 46 7.37 -38.40 0.85
C PHE A 46 7.18 -37.07 0.10
N PRO A 47 7.05 -37.10 -1.24
CA PRO A 47 6.77 -35.90 -2.02
C PRO A 47 5.30 -35.44 -1.85
N PRO A 48 5.01 -34.14 -2.01
CA PRO A 48 3.64 -33.62 -2.11
C PRO A 48 2.87 -34.27 -3.28
N SER A 49 1.57 -34.55 -3.10
CA SER A 49 0.71 -35.05 -4.20
C SER A 49 0.53 -34.00 -5.29
N GLU A 50 0.25 -34.43 -6.53
CA GLU A 50 -0.01 -33.50 -7.64
C GLU A 50 -1.24 -32.63 -7.36
N TYR A 51 -2.30 -33.21 -6.78
CA TYR A 51 -3.48 -32.46 -6.35
C TYR A 51 -3.15 -31.31 -5.38
N LEU A 52 -2.28 -31.56 -4.39
CA LEU A 52 -1.86 -30.52 -3.46
C LEU A 52 -1.06 -29.41 -4.15
N LYS A 53 -0.25 -29.74 -5.17
CA LYS A 53 0.48 -28.72 -5.95
C LYS A 53 -0.47 -27.86 -6.77
N GLU A 54 -1.43 -28.48 -7.46
CA GLU A 54 -2.45 -27.78 -8.25
C GLU A 54 -3.30 -26.85 -7.38
N LEU A 55 -3.74 -27.34 -6.21
CA LEU A 55 -4.50 -26.53 -5.24
C LEU A 55 -3.70 -25.32 -4.73
N VAL A 56 -2.41 -25.51 -4.47
CA VAL A 56 -1.53 -24.40 -4.06
C VAL A 56 -1.38 -23.37 -5.18
N GLU A 57 -1.22 -23.82 -6.42
CA GLU A 57 -1.13 -22.93 -7.57
C GLU A 57 -2.43 -22.13 -7.77
N SER A 58 -3.59 -22.78 -7.68
CA SER A 58 -4.89 -22.10 -7.83
C SER A 58 -5.17 -21.08 -6.72
N GLU A 59 -4.79 -21.37 -5.47
CA GLU A 59 -4.95 -20.43 -4.36
C GLU A 59 -3.95 -19.28 -4.41
N MET A 60 -2.74 -19.55 -4.92
CA MET A 60 -1.70 -18.53 -5.08
C MET A 60 -2.08 -17.46 -6.10
N ASP A 61 -2.79 -17.82 -7.16
CA ASP A 61 -3.30 -16.88 -8.17
C ASP A 61 -4.31 -15.87 -7.60
N LYS A 62 -4.95 -16.20 -6.46
CA LYS A 62 -5.88 -15.30 -5.75
C LYS A 62 -5.17 -14.22 -4.91
N LEU A 63 -3.84 -14.28 -4.77
CA LEU A 63 -3.07 -13.28 -4.04
C LEU A 63 -2.78 -12.05 -4.91
N ASP A 64 -3.55 -10.98 -4.72
CA ASP A 64 -3.23 -9.68 -5.27
C ASP A 64 -1.82 -9.25 -4.80
N ARG A 65 -0.97 -8.84 -5.77
CA ARG A 65 0.36 -8.21 -5.59
C ARG A 65 1.61 -9.10 -5.68
N ILE A 66 1.53 -10.39 -6.01
CA ILE A 66 2.76 -11.21 -6.12
C ILE A 66 3.06 -11.63 -7.56
N LYS A 67 4.15 -11.08 -8.11
CA LYS A 67 4.64 -11.44 -9.43
C LYS A 67 5.64 -12.59 -9.34
N ASN A 68 5.19 -13.78 -9.74
CA ASN A 68 6.02 -14.97 -9.90
C ASN A 68 6.76 -15.41 -8.62
N PRO A 69 6.03 -15.71 -7.54
CA PRO A 69 6.61 -16.21 -6.31
C PRO A 69 7.41 -17.50 -6.57
N LYS A 70 8.64 -17.55 -6.06
CA LYS A 70 9.34 -18.84 -5.93
C LYS A 70 8.75 -19.54 -4.72
N LEU A 71 8.07 -20.64 -4.97
CA LEU A 71 7.39 -21.41 -3.96
C LEU A 71 7.92 -22.85 -4.00
N ARG A 72 8.37 -23.34 -2.84
CA ARG A 72 8.75 -24.74 -2.64
C ARG A 72 7.71 -25.40 -1.75
N LEU A 73 7.23 -26.56 -2.18
CA LEU A 73 6.32 -27.39 -1.39
C LEU A 73 7.08 -28.56 -0.79
N SER A 74 6.93 -28.77 0.51
CA SER A 74 7.48 -29.92 1.22
C SER A 74 6.46 -30.47 2.22
N LEU A 75 6.62 -31.73 2.59
CA LEU A 75 5.80 -32.34 3.64
C LEU A 75 6.59 -32.41 4.95
N THR A 76 5.85 -32.47 6.06
CA THR A 76 6.38 -32.72 7.41
C THR A 76 5.57 -33.78 8.12
N ASP A 77 6.26 -34.50 8.99
CA ASP A 77 5.62 -35.45 9.90
C ASP A 77 4.88 -34.71 11.03
N SER A 78 5.13 -33.40 11.23
CA SER A 78 4.38 -32.55 12.17
C SER A 78 2.90 -32.41 11.77
N CYS A 79 2.01 -32.39 12.78
CA CYS A 79 0.57 -32.17 12.57
C CYS A 79 0.20 -30.74 12.16
N GLU A 80 1.09 -29.77 12.39
CA GLU A 80 0.89 -28.36 12.03
C GLU A 80 1.76 -27.96 10.82
N PRO A 81 1.22 -27.14 9.89
CA PRO A 81 1.99 -26.60 8.79
C PRO A 81 3.00 -25.55 9.26
N ARG A 82 4.04 -25.32 8.45
CA ARG A 82 5.06 -24.32 8.71
C ARG A 82 5.39 -23.52 7.46
N VAL A 83 5.64 -22.22 7.65
CA VAL A 83 6.13 -21.33 6.61
C VAL A 83 7.58 -20.96 6.87
N TYR A 84 8.39 -21.14 5.84
CA TYR A 84 9.81 -20.93 5.86
C TYR A 84 10.18 -19.92 4.77
N GLY A 85 10.52 -18.69 5.18
CA GLY A 85 10.92 -17.62 4.25
C GLY A 85 9.73 -16.72 3.90
N GLY A 86 9.72 -16.16 2.70
CA GLY A 86 8.64 -15.28 2.24
C GLY A 86 8.79 -14.89 0.79
N PHE A 87 7.71 -14.47 0.14
CA PHE A 87 7.70 -14.17 -1.29
C PHE A 87 8.55 -12.95 -1.67
N PHE A 88 8.86 -12.10 -0.69
CA PHE A 88 9.79 -10.97 -0.81
C PHE A 88 11.27 -11.37 -0.74
N LEU A 89 11.60 -12.65 -0.46
CA LEU A 89 12.98 -13.16 -0.47
C LEU A 89 13.32 -13.79 -1.82
N GLN A 90 14.57 -13.64 -2.26
CA GLN A 90 15.04 -14.20 -3.54
C GLN A 90 14.99 -15.74 -3.62
N SER A 91 15.14 -16.40 -2.47
CA SER A 91 14.99 -17.85 -2.30
C SER A 91 13.53 -18.31 -2.25
N GLY A 92 12.59 -17.37 -2.15
CA GLY A 92 11.17 -17.65 -2.09
C GLY A 92 10.67 -18.10 -0.72
N ALA A 93 9.47 -18.66 -0.71
CA ALA A 93 8.89 -19.31 0.46
C ALA A 93 8.92 -20.82 0.27
N GLU A 94 9.18 -21.56 1.36
CA GLU A 94 8.89 -22.97 1.46
C GLU A 94 7.67 -23.14 2.36
N LEU A 95 6.60 -23.72 1.82
CA LEU A 95 5.42 -24.09 2.59
C LEU A 95 5.52 -25.58 2.89
N GLN A 96 5.57 -25.87 4.18
CA GLN A 96 5.69 -27.22 4.68
C GLN A 96 4.33 -27.65 5.24
N PHE A 97 3.70 -28.62 4.59
CA PHE A 97 2.37 -29.10 4.97
C PHE A 97 2.45 -30.43 5.72
N PRO A 98 1.54 -30.70 6.67
CA PRO A 98 1.42 -32.01 7.28
C PRO A 98 1.18 -33.09 6.21
N MET A 99 1.76 -34.28 6.40
CA MET A 99 1.60 -35.42 5.48
C MET A 99 0.15 -35.67 5.04
N ARG A 100 -0.81 -35.44 5.93
CA ARG A 100 -2.24 -35.63 5.70
C ARG A 100 -2.86 -34.71 4.64
N MET A 101 -2.18 -33.62 4.27
CA MET A 101 -2.62 -32.71 3.19
C MET A 101 -2.48 -33.35 1.80
N SER A 102 -1.59 -34.32 1.64
CA SER A 102 -1.35 -35.05 0.38
C SER A 102 -2.17 -36.34 0.28
N LEU A 103 -3.08 -36.60 1.22
CA LEU A 103 -3.92 -37.81 1.22
C LEU A 103 -5.23 -37.52 0.48
N ASP A 104 -5.44 -38.23 -0.63
CA ASP A 104 -6.60 -38.06 -1.50
C ASP A 104 -7.53 -39.28 -1.49
N ASP A 105 -7.02 -40.45 -1.08
CA ASP A 105 -7.79 -41.70 -0.97
C ASP A 105 -7.50 -42.43 0.35
N VAL A 106 -8.52 -43.09 0.89
CA VAL A 106 -8.45 -43.92 2.10
C VAL A 106 -7.45 -45.06 1.93
N GLU A 107 -7.34 -45.63 0.73
CA GLU A 107 -6.39 -46.71 0.45
C GLU A 107 -4.93 -46.20 0.41
N GLN A 108 -4.70 -44.98 -0.10
CA GLN A 108 -3.39 -44.33 0.01
C GLN A 108 -3.05 -44.01 1.47
N ALA A 109 -4.02 -43.52 2.24
CA ALA A 109 -3.86 -43.29 3.68
C ALA A 109 -3.55 -44.58 4.44
N ARG A 110 -4.16 -45.72 4.04
CA ARG A 110 -3.92 -47.05 4.61
C ARG A 110 -2.50 -47.56 4.31
N ARG A 111 -2.03 -47.43 3.05
CA ARG A 111 -0.65 -47.78 2.64
C ARG A 111 0.41 -46.90 3.28
N LEU A 112 0.10 -45.62 3.50
CA LEU A 112 0.98 -44.71 4.20
C LEU A 112 1.03 -45.08 5.69
N ALA A 113 -0.13 -45.29 6.33
CA ALA A 113 -0.22 -45.70 7.72
C ALA A 113 0.48 -47.04 8.00
N SER A 114 0.56 -47.97 7.03
CA SER A 114 1.22 -49.28 7.23
C SER A 114 2.75 -49.18 7.27
N ASN A 115 3.29 -48.08 6.72
CA ASN A 115 4.74 -47.85 6.58
C ASN A 115 5.25 -46.72 7.48
N ILE A 116 4.37 -45.93 8.10
CA ILE A 116 4.76 -44.86 9.03
C ILE A 116 4.92 -45.43 10.44
N GLU A 117 6.12 -45.32 11.00
CA GLU A 117 6.28 -45.31 12.45
C GLU A 117 5.90 -43.91 12.96
N LEU A 118 4.83 -43.82 13.75
CA LEU A 118 4.30 -42.53 14.18
C LEU A 118 5.21 -41.91 15.25
N ASP A 119 5.75 -40.72 14.97
CA ASP A 119 6.27 -39.77 15.97
C ASP A 119 5.46 -38.46 15.94
N LEU A 120 5.01 -38.02 14.75
CA LEU A 120 4.24 -36.79 14.51
C LEU A 120 4.83 -35.51 15.15
N GLY A 121 6.11 -35.54 15.52
CA GLY A 121 6.82 -34.49 16.26
C GLY A 121 6.49 -34.43 17.76
N LEU A 122 5.78 -35.41 18.31
CA LEU A 122 5.26 -35.41 19.69
C LEU A 122 5.87 -36.49 20.59
N ALA A 123 6.36 -37.61 20.05
CA ALA A 123 6.82 -38.75 20.82
C ALA A 123 8.35 -38.77 20.99
N ARG A 124 8.87 -39.43 22.03
CA ARG A 124 10.34 -39.63 22.16
C ARG A 124 10.85 -40.80 21.32
N HIS A 125 9.98 -41.77 21.06
CA HIS A 125 10.29 -43.01 20.35
C HIS A 125 9.20 -43.31 19.33
N ARG A 126 9.62 -43.63 18.11
CA ARG A 126 8.75 -44.05 17.01
C ARG A 126 8.00 -45.33 17.38
N ARG A 127 6.67 -45.37 17.22
CA ARG A 127 5.84 -46.56 17.45
C ARG A 127 5.17 -47.00 16.15
N LYS A 128 5.23 -48.29 15.84
CA LYS A 128 4.51 -48.87 14.70
C LYS A 128 3.07 -49.17 15.11
N ILE A 129 2.10 -48.65 14.36
CA ILE A 129 0.67 -48.89 14.60
C ILE A 129 0.20 -49.99 13.65
N GLU A 130 -0.51 -50.99 14.17
CA GLU A 130 -1.14 -52.04 13.35
C GLU A 130 -2.39 -51.49 12.66
N VAL A 131 -2.29 -51.26 11.35
CA VAL A 131 -3.33 -50.64 10.52
C VAL A 131 -4.60 -51.47 10.41
N ASN A 132 -4.51 -52.79 10.58
CA ASN A 132 -5.64 -53.72 10.47
C ASN A 132 -6.48 -53.84 11.76
N THR A 133 -6.28 -52.94 12.72
CA THR A 133 -7.09 -52.86 13.94
C THR A 133 -8.20 -51.82 13.77
N LYS A 134 -9.30 -51.94 14.53
CA LYS A 134 -10.39 -50.93 14.56
C LYS A 134 -9.86 -49.51 14.83
N ILE A 135 -8.80 -49.41 15.63
CA ILE A 135 -8.12 -48.17 15.97
C ILE A 135 -7.28 -47.65 14.79
N GLY A 136 -6.63 -48.54 14.05
CA GLY A 136 -5.91 -48.22 12.81
C GLY A 136 -6.84 -47.66 11.72
N GLU A 137 -8.00 -48.27 11.52
CA GLU A 137 -9.01 -47.77 10.57
C GLU A 137 -9.58 -46.41 10.98
N GLU A 138 -9.82 -46.20 12.28
CA GLU A 138 -10.27 -44.91 12.82
C GLU A 138 -9.18 -43.82 12.71
N LEU A 139 -7.91 -44.20 12.82
CA LEU A 139 -6.78 -43.30 12.59
C LEU A 139 -6.69 -42.90 11.12
N THR A 140 -6.74 -43.87 10.19
CA THR A 140 -6.68 -43.64 8.75
C THR A 140 -7.82 -42.75 8.26
N SER A 141 -9.04 -42.96 8.75
CA SER A 141 -10.19 -42.14 8.37
C SER A 141 -10.10 -40.69 8.87
N ARG A 142 -9.52 -40.47 10.06
CA ARG A 142 -9.31 -39.13 10.64
C ARG A 142 -8.09 -38.38 10.10
N MET A 143 -7.23 -39.05 9.34
CA MET A 143 -6.16 -38.37 8.61
C MET A 143 -6.71 -37.62 7.39
N MET A 144 -7.87 -38.01 6.85
CA MET A 144 -8.46 -37.35 5.71
C MET A 144 -8.95 -35.93 6.05
N LEU A 145 -8.68 -34.99 5.15
CA LEU A 145 -9.17 -33.62 5.20
C LEU A 145 -10.16 -33.37 4.05
N SER A 146 -11.19 -32.57 4.31
CA SER A 146 -12.09 -32.08 3.25
C SER A 146 -11.34 -31.11 2.33
N ASP A 147 -11.81 -30.96 1.09
CA ASP A 147 -11.19 -30.04 0.12
C ASP A 147 -11.26 -28.59 0.60
N ALA A 148 -12.37 -28.18 1.21
CA ALA A 148 -12.49 -26.87 1.86
C ALA A 148 -11.45 -26.68 2.97
N ALA A 149 -11.16 -27.70 3.77
CA ALA A 149 -10.13 -27.65 4.82
C ALA A 149 -8.71 -27.56 4.23
N LYS A 150 -8.43 -28.25 3.12
CA LYS A 150 -7.16 -28.14 2.39
C LYS A 150 -7.00 -26.73 1.82
N MET A 151 -8.04 -26.18 1.18
CA MET A 151 -8.07 -24.83 0.61
C MET A 151 -7.82 -23.75 1.67
N PHE A 152 -8.52 -23.82 2.81
CA PHE A 152 -8.28 -22.94 3.96
C PHE A 152 -6.82 -22.99 4.43
N LEU A 153 -6.27 -24.20 4.63
CA LEU A 153 -4.92 -24.33 5.17
C LEU A 153 -3.85 -23.81 4.21
N VAL A 154 -4.03 -24.06 2.91
CA VAL A 154 -3.16 -23.54 1.85
C VAL A 154 -3.15 -22.02 1.87
N GLN A 155 -4.32 -21.39 1.83
CA GLN A 155 -4.44 -19.94 1.76
C GLN A 155 -3.92 -19.24 3.03
N ARG A 156 -4.14 -19.85 4.20
CA ARG A 156 -3.54 -19.42 5.48
C ARG A 156 -2.01 -19.39 5.43
N GLN A 157 -1.37 -20.40 4.86
CA GLN A 157 0.10 -20.44 4.74
C GLN A 157 0.62 -19.46 3.69
N LEU A 158 -0.09 -19.29 2.58
CA LEU A 158 0.23 -18.32 1.53
C LEU A 158 0.21 -16.88 2.04
N GLN A 159 -0.79 -16.50 2.84
CA GLN A 159 -0.85 -15.17 3.46
C GLN A 159 0.29 -14.91 4.46
N LEU A 160 0.67 -15.93 5.24
CA LEU A 160 1.84 -15.85 6.13
C LEU A 160 3.15 -15.62 5.34
N ALA A 161 3.31 -16.29 4.20
CA ALA A 161 4.47 -16.13 3.32
C ALA A 161 4.51 -14.77 2.60
N ASN A 162 3.35 -14.14 2.40
CA ASN A 162 3.24 -12.82 1.77
C ASN A 162 3.53 -11.66 2.74
N SER A 163 3.36 -11.87 4.05
CA SER A 163 3.43 -10.77 5.02
C SER A 163 4.86 -10.42 5.44
N PHE A 164 5.44 -9.40 4.79
CA PHE A 164 6.72 -8.81 5.18
C PHE A 164 6.72 -8.26 6.62
N ALA A 165 5.59 -7.68 7.06
CA ALA A 165 5.47 -7.13 8.41
C ALA A 165 5.57 -8.23 9.48
N LEU A 166 4.88 -9.35 9.28
CA LEU A 166 4.99 -10.49 10.18
C LEU A 166 6.42 -11.04 10.15
N PHE A 167 7.03 -11.21 8.99
CA PHE A 167 8.39 -11.72 8.87
C PHE A 167 9.44 -10.95 9.71
N ASN A 168 9.36 -9.61 9.74
CA ASN A 168 10.36 -8.77 10.40
C ASN A 168 10.12 -8.56 11.91
N ALA A 169 8.90 -8.76 12.40
CA ALA A 169 8.56 -8.45 13.80
C ALA A 169 9.49 -9.12 14.84
N PRO A 170 9.88 -10.42 14.72
CA PRO A 170 10.84 -11.04 15.62
C PRO A 170 12.25 -10.43 15.54
N TYR A 171 12.68 -10.01 14.35
CA TYR A 171 13.96 -9.34 14.11
C TYR A 171 14.00 -7.98 14.83
N ILE A 172 12.97 -7.14 14.64
CA ILE A 172 12.89 -5.80 15.26
C ILE A 172 12.81 -5.92 16.78
N ALA A 173 11.97 -6.83 17.27
CA ALA A 173 11.79 -7.03 18.71
C ALA A 173 13.08 -7.50 19.39
N TRP A 174 13.88 -8.37 18.75
CA TRP A 174 15.17 -8.78 19.31
C TRP A 174 16.13 -7.59 19.44
N PHE A 175 16.28 -6.78 18.38
CA PHE A 175 17.12 -5.58 18.42
C PHE A 175 16.68 -4.60 19.51
N GLY A 176 15.37 -4.35 19.61
CA GLY A 176 14.82 -3.46 20.63
C GLY A 176 15.03 -3.98 22.06
N ILE A 177 14.70 -5.24 22.33
CA ILE A 177 14.75 -5.83 23.67
C ILE A 177 16.20 -6.04 24.15
N PHE A 178 17.10 -6.52 23.28
CA PHE A 178 18.51 -6.70 23.66
C PHE A 178 19.28 -5.37 23.64
N GLY A 179 18.90 -4.41 22.79
CA GLY A 179 19.42 -3.04 22.83
C GLY A 179 19.05 -2.32 24.14
N ALA A 180 17.79 -2.40 24.56
CA ALA A 180 17.36 -1.89 25.86
C ALA A 180 18.03 -2.62 27.03
N GLY A 181 18.16 -3.95 26.94
CA GLY A 181 18.88 -4.77 27.92
C GLY A 181 20.36 -4.41 28.06
N TYR A 182 21.01 -3.92 26.99
CA TYR A 182 22.38 -3.40 27.09
C TYR A 182 22.42 -2.13 27.94
N GLY A 183 21.44 -1.23 27.78
CA GLY A 183 21.30 -0.04 28.63
C GLY A 183 21.13 -0.40 30.10
N ILE A 184 20.29 -1.40 30.39
CA ILE A 184 20.09 -1.95 31.75
C ILE A 184 21.39 -2.57 32.28
N SER A 185 22.11 -3.33 31.46
CA SER A 185 23.40 -3.92 31.80
C SER A 185 24.43 -2.83 32.17
N VAL A 186 24.53 -1.76 31.38
CA VAL A 186 25.45 -0.64 31.64
C VAL A 186 25.07 0.10 32.92
N GLY A 187 23.78 0.33 33.16
CA GLY A 187 23.29 1.01 34.37
C GLY A 187 23.53 0.19 35.65
N LEU A 188 23.18 -1.10 35.63
CA LEU A 188 23.38 -2.01 36.77
C LEU A 188 24.86 -2.33 37.01
N SER A 189 25.68 -2.31 35.97
CA SER A 189 27.14 -2.54 36.08
C SER A 189 27.80 -1.60 37.08
N SER A 190 27.27 -0.38 37.27
CA SER A 190 27.78 0.61 38.22
C SER A 190 27.49 0.26 39.69
N PHE A 191 26.50 -0.59 39.96
CA PHE A 191 26.05 -0.94 41.31
C PHE A 191 26.44 -2.36 41.75
N VAL A 192 26.35 -3.34 40.84
CA VAL A 192 26.52 -4.78 41.15
C VAL A 192 27.69 -5.43 40.39
N GLY A 193 28.47 -4.65 39.65
CA GLY A 193 29.62 -5.10 38.85
C GLY A 193 29.24 -5.57 37.43
N VAL A 194 30.22 -5.54 36.52
CA VAL A 194 29.99 -5.72 35.06
C VAL A 194 29.48 -7.11 34.71
N ALA A 195 30.01 -8.17 35.34
CA ALA A 195 29.58 -9.54 35.10
C ALA A 195 28.12 -9.76 35.52
N THR A 196 27.77 -9.38 36.76
CA THR A 196 26.42 -9.53 37.32
C THR A 196 25.40 -8.65 36.60
N GLY A 197 25.74 -7.39 36.31
CA GLY A 197 24.89 -6.48 35.55
C GLY A 197 24.62 -6.97 34.13
N THR A 198 25.64 -7.53 33.46
CA THR A 198 25.49 -8.12 32.12
C THR A 198 24.63 -9.38 32.15
N LEU A 199 24.82 -10.26 33.13
CA LEU A 199 24.00 -11.46 33.30
C LEU A 199 22.53 -11.10 33.54
N ALA A 200 22.26 -10.13 34.42
CA ALA A 200 20.91 -9.64 34.68
C ALA A 200 20.25 -9.05 33.42
N GLY A 201 21.01 -8.27 32.63
CA GLY A 201 20.55 -7.75 31.35
C GLY A 201 20.18 -8.85 30.34
N VAL A 202 21.02 -9.88 30.20
CA VAL A 202 20.75 -11.02 29.30
C VAL A 202 19.52 -11.79 29.73
N VAL A 203 19.39 -12.11 31.02
CA VAL A 203 18.25 -12.87 31.56
C VAL A 203 16.96 -12.10 31.37
N PHE A 204 16.94 -10.81 31.70
CA PHE A 204 15.79 -9.94 31.50
C PHE A 204 15.36 -9.89 30.02
N SER A 205 16.31 -9.61 29.13
CA SER A 205 16.05 -9.55 27.68
C SER A 205 15.58 -10.90 27.12
N ALA A 206 16.14 -12.03 27.58
CA ALA A 206 15.73 -13.36 27.16
C ALA A 206 14.29 -13.70 27.61
N VAL A 207 13.92 -13.36 28.85
CA VAL A 207 12.56 -13.56 29.36
C VAL A 207 11.56 -12.67 28.63
N ALA A 208 11.89 -11.39 28.44
CA ALA A 208 11.05 -10.45 27.69
C ALA A 208 10.85 -10.90 26.24
N PHE A 209 11.92 -11.34 25.56
CA PHE A 209 11.83 -11.84 24.19
C PHE A 209 11.04 -13.14 24.11
N ARG A 210 11.19 -14.07 25.06
CA ARG A 210 10.41 -15.31 25.13
C ARG A 210 8.91 -15.02 25.26
N GLN A 211 8.54 -14.07 26.13
CA GLN A 211 7.15 -13.67 26.31
C GLN A 211 6.60 -12.97 25.05
N PHE A 212 7.37 -12.06 24.46
CA PHE A 212 7.03 -11.44 23.17
C PHE A 212 6.80 -12.49 22.09
N PHE A 213 7.73 -13.44 21.91
CA PHE A 213 7.67 -14.43 20.85
C PHE A 213 6.47 -15.37 20.99
N LYS A 214 6.10 -15.73 22.23
CA LYS A 214 4.89 -16.49 22.54
C LYS A 214 3.63 -15.73 22.13
N SER A 215 3.48 -14.48 22.57
CA SER A 215 2.32 -13.64 22.23
C SER A 215 2.24 -13.35 20.74
N TYR A 216 3.38 -13.06 20.12
CA TYR A 216 3.50 -12.80 18.68
C TYR A 216 3.12 -14.02 17.85
N THR A 217 3.51 -15.24 18.25
CA THR A 217 3.13 -16.46 17.53
C THR A 217 1.63 -16.69 17.57
N ALA A 218 0.98 -16.46 18.72
CA ALA A 218 -0.47 -16.54 18.84
C ALA A 218 -1.19 -15.49 17.99
N TYR A 219 -0.71 -14.24 18.02
CA TYR A 219 -1.22 -13.17 17.17
C TYR A 219 -1.07 -13.48 15.68
N LYS A 220 0.12 -13.93 15.25
CA LYS A 220 0.44 -14.28 13.87
C LYS A 220 -0.50 -15.36 13.32
N VAL A 221 -0.75 -16.40 14.11
CA VAL A 221 -1.66 -17.49 13.75
C VAL A 221 -3.10 -16.97 13.63
N ARG A 222 -3.58 -16.25 14.65
CA ARG A 222 -4.93 -15.69 14.66
C ARG A 222 -5.18 -14.74 13.49
N TRP A 223 -4.22 -13.86 13.21
CA TRP A 223 -4.28 -12.93 12.09
C TRP A 223 -4.42 -13.65 10.75
N ALA A 224 -3.67 -14.74 10.54
CA ALA A 224 -3.75 -15.52 9.31
C ALA A 224 -5.08 -16.28 9.18
N ASP A 225 -5.61 -16.78 10.30
CA ASP A 225 -6.91 -17.45 10.33
C ASP A 225 -8.03 -16.46 9.98
N GLU A 226 -8.07 -15.29 10.63
CA GLU A 226 -9.05 -14.22 10.37
C GLU A 226 -8.99 -13.75 8.92
N LYS A 227 -7.78 -13.46 8.40
CA LYS A 227 -7.59 -13.00 7.03
C LYS A 227 -7.92 -14.04 5.95
N THR A 228 -7.83 -15.33 6.27
CA THR A 228 -8.20 -16.39 5.32
C THR A 228 -9.72 -16.56 5.29
N VAL A 229 -10.36 -16.53 6.46
CA VAL A 229 -11.82 -16.62 6.59
C VAL A 229 -12.53 -15.42 5.95
N GLU A 230 -11.94 -14.23 5.99
CA GLU A 230 -12.45 -13.02 5.33
C GLU A 230 -12.54 -13.13 3.80
N ILE A 231 -11.90 -14.13 3.16
CA ILE A 231 -11.93 -14.29 1.70
C ILE A 231 -13.30 -14.78 1.20
N GLY A 232 -14.01 -15.61 1.99
CA GLY A 232 -15.32 -16.12 1.60
C GLY A 232 -15.84 -17.24 2.49
N GLU A 233 -17.14 -17.57 2.37
CA GLU A 233 -17.81 -18.57 3.21
C GLU A 233 -17.21 -19.98 3.08
N GLU A 234 -16.68 -20.34 1.91
CA GLU A 234 -16.01 -21.63 1.70
C GLU A 234 -14.75 -21.79 2.58
N TYR A 235 -14.01 -20.70 2.83
CA TYR A 235 -12.85 -20.70 3.72
C TYR A 235 -13.25 -20.75 5.19
N LEU A 236 -14.39 -20.14 5.56
CA LEU A 236 -14.97 -20.27 6.90
C LEU A 236 -15.38 -21.72 7.20
N GLN A 237 -16.08 -22.35 6.24
CA GLN A 237 -16.46 -23.76 6.34
C GLN A 237 -15.21 -24.65 6.38
N GLY A 238 -14.22 -24.37 5.53
CA GLY A 238 -12.92 -25.03 5.53
C GLY A 238 -12.16 -24.92 6.85
N ALA A 239 -12.15 -23.75 7.49
CA ALA A 239 -11.57 -23.55 8.81
C ALA A 239 -12.27 -24.41 9.86
N CYS A 240 -13.60 -24.40 9.87
CA CYS A 240 -14.42 -25.20 10.78
C CYS A 240 -14.15 -26.70 10.62
N ASP A 241 -14.09 -27.19 9.38
CA ASP A 241 -13.78 -28.58 9.05
C ASP A 241 -12.36 -28.97 9.47
N TYR A 242 -11.38 -28.11 9.18
CA TYR A 242 -9.98 -28.30 9.57
C TYR A 242 -9.84 -28.42 11.08
N PHE A 243 -10.36 -27.47 11.86
CA PHE A 243 -10.23 -27.49 13.32
C PHE A 243 -10.99 -28.66 13.94
N ARG A 244 -12.19 -28.99 13.45
CA ARG A 244 -12.97 -30.14 13.92
C ARG A 244 -12.26 -31.47 13.64
N SER A 245 -11.71 -31.63 12.43
CA SER A 245 -10.93 -32.81 12.05
C SER A 245 -9.66 -32.93 12.92
N THR A 246 -8.92 -31.83 13.07
CA THR A 246 -7.69 -31.76 13.88
C THR A 246 -7.94 -32.11 15.35
N MET A 247 -8.98 -31.55 15.98
CA MET A 247 -9.32 -31.90 17.37
C MET A 247 -9.65 -33.38 17.53
N LYS A 248 -10.43 -33.96 16.61
CA LYS A 248 -10.77 -35.40 16.65
C LYS A 248 -9.54 -36.28 16.43
N PHE A 249 -8.66 -35.90 15.52
CA PHE A 249 -7.40 -36.58 15.24
C PHE A 249 -6.46 -36.53 16.45
N ASN A 250 -6.24 -35.34 17.03
CA ASN A 250 -5.37 -35.16 18.19
C ASN A 250 -5.88 -35.87 19.45
N ARG A 251 -7.20 -35.96 19.66
CA ARG A 251 -7.77 -36.75 20.77
C ARG A 251 -7.51 -38.23 20.62
N LEU A 252 -7.57 -38.75 19.39
CA LEU A 252 -7.22 -40.15 19.11
C LEU A 252 -5.73 -40.39 19.33
N LEU A 253 -4.87 -39.47 18.87
CA LEU A 253 -3.43 -39.50 19.12
C LEU A 253 -3.08 -39.46 20.61
N ARG A 254 -3.82 -38.65 21.40
CA ARG A 254 -3.63 -38.58 22.86
C ARG A 254 -3.81 -39.95 23.51
N VAL A 255 -4.80 -40.72 23.06
CA VAL A 255 -5.06 -42.09 23.56
C VAL A 255 -3.99 -43.07 23.06
N LEU A 256 -3.65 -43.00 21.77
CA LEU A 256 -2.66 -43.88 21.13
C LEU A 256 -1.25 -43.74 21.71
N LEU A 257 -0.85 -42.52 22.08
CA LEU A 257 0.47 -42.24 22.63
C LEU A 257 0.57 -42.50 24.15
N GLY A 258 -0.54 -42.80 24.84
CA GLY A 258 -0.57 -43.04 26.28
C GLY A 258 -0.08 -41.82 27.08
N GLU A 259 0.81 -42.05 28.06
CA GLU A 259 1.36 -40.98 28.91
C GLU A 259 2.01 -39.83 28.12
N GLU A 260 2.71 -40.12 27.02
CA GLU A 260 3.33 -39.09 26.17
C GLU A 260 2.28 -38.23 25.47
N GLY A 261 1.16 -38.84 25.06
CA GLY A 261 0.01 -38.12 24.50
C GLY A 261 -0.66 -37.23 25.54
N GLU A 262 -0.81 -37.71 26.78
CA GLU A 262 -1.41 -36.94 27.87
C GLU A 262 -0.60 -35.71 28.28
N GLN A 263 0.73 -35.82 28.20
CA GLN A 263 1.66 -34.73 28.46
C GLN A 263 1.63 -33.66 27.36
N ASN A 264 1.52 -34.06 26.09
CA ASN A 264 1.69 -33.17 24.94
C ASN A 264 0.39 -32.69 24.28
N ILE A 265 -0.77 -33.31 24.52
CA ILE A 265 -2.06 -32.91 23.92
C ILE A 265 -3.06 -32.69 25.05
N THR A 266 -3.88 -31.64 25.05
CA THR A 266 -4.94 -31.40 26.06
C THR A 266 -6.11 -32.37 25.87
N ARG A 267 -7.01 -32.47 26.86
CA ARG A 267 -8.25 -33.28 26.73
C ARG A 267 -9.14 -32.82 25.58
N ASN A 268 -9.06 -31.54 25.21
CA ASN A 268 -9.86 -30.98 24.12
C ASN A 268 -9.23 -31.20 22.74
N GLY A 269 -8.00 -31.73 22.66
CA GLY A 269 -7.30 -32.00 21.41
C GLY A 269 -6.28 -30.93 21.00
N ASP A 270 -6.02 -29.94 21.85
CA ASP A 270 -5.00 -28.91 21.57
C ASP A 270 -3.61 -29.46 21.85
N VAL A 271 -2.66 -29.24 20.95
CA VAL A 271 -1.27 -29.57 21.22
C VAL A 271 -0.74 -28.57 22.26
N ARG A 272 -0.32 -29.06 23.43
CA ARG A 272 0.41 -28.26 24.41
C ARG A 272 1.72 -27.89 23.75
N PHE A 273 2.02 -26.60 23.67
CA PHE A 273 3.29 -26.08 23.16
C PHE A 273 4.46 -26.70 23.96
N SER A 274 4.93 -27.86 23.51
CA SER A 274 6.10 -28.52 24.06
C SER A 274 7.32 -27.76 23.54
N VAL A 275 8.24 -27.50 24.46
CA VAL A 275 9.53 -26.82 24.28
C VAL A 275 10.40 -27.46 23.18
N ARG A 276 10.00 -28.60 22.59
CA ARG A 276 10.60 -29.15 21.36
C ARG A 276 10.44 -28.28 20.11
N VAL A 277 9.51 -27.31 20.11
CA VAL A 277 9.40 -26.30 19.02
C VAL A 277 10.50 -25.23 19.11
N LEU A 278 11.41 -25.29 20.11
CA LEU A 278 12.68 -24.55 20.13
C LEU A 278 13.80 -25.30 19.37
N GLY A 279 13.48 -25.76 18.15
CA GLY A 279 14.45 -25.79 17.05
C GLY A 279 14.76 -24.38 16.53
N SER A 280 14.56 -23.35 17.36
CA SER A 280 14.92 -21.98 17.10
C SER A 280 16.45 -21.82 17.16
N PRO A 281 16.99 -20.80 16.48
CA PRO A 281 18.39 -20.38 16.62
C PRO A 281 18.81 -20.00 18.06
N THR A 282 17.94 -20.15 19.07
CA THR A 282 18.32 -20.08 20.47
C THR A 282 19.00 -21.36 20.98
N SER A 283 18.79 -22.53 20.37
CA SER A 283 19.56 -23.74 20.71
C SER A 283 21.02 -23.66 20.21
N TRP A 284 21.30 -22.75 19.27
CA TRP A 284 22.67 -22.39 18.87
C TRP A 284 23.44 -21.60 19.94
N PHE A 285 22.78 -21.02 20.94
CA PHE A 285 23.47 -20.37 22.05
C PHE A 285 24.28 -21.34 22.89
N ILE A 286 23.87 -22.60 23.00
CA ILE A 286 24.62 -23.62 23.76
C ILE A 286 25.76 -24.21 22.92
N PHE A 287 25.60 -24.31 21.59
CA PHE A 287 26.66 -24.83 20.71
C PHE A 287 27.81 -23.84 20.46
N ILE A 288 27.56 -22.53 20.51
CA ILE A 288 28.63 -21.52 20.38
C ILE A 288 29.34 -21.27 21.72
N SER A 289 28.70 -21.54 22.85
CA SER A 289 29.35 -21.50 24.18
C SER A 289 30.22 -22.72 24.49
N ILE A 290 30.08 -23.84 23.76
CA ILE A 290 30.97 -25.02 23.90
C ILE A 290 32.29 -24.87 23.12
N PHE A 291 32.47 -23.80 22.32
CA PHE A 291 33.77 -23.51 21.68
C PHE A 291 34.69 -22.59 22.48
N VAL A 292 34.36 -22.28 23.75
CA VAL A 292 35.22 -21.50 24.65
C VAL A 292 35.82 -22.34 25.78
N ASP A 293 35.38 -23.58 26.00
CA ASP A 293 36.06 -24.54 26.89
C ASP A 293 36.35 -25.85 26.16
N SER A 294 37.41 -25.81 25.34
CA SER A 294 38.22 -27.01 25.12
C SER A 294 39.66 -26.57 24.92
N GLU A 295 40.47 -26.75 25.96
CA GLU A 295 41.88 -27.03 25.77
C GLU A 295 41.98 -28.26 24.86
N GLN A 296 42.20 -28.07 23.55
CA GLN A 296 42.89 -28.96 22.60
C GLN A 296 42.83 -28.32 21.19
N PRO A 297 43.96 -28.05 20.51
CA PRO A 297 43.99 -27.18 19.35
C PRO A 297 44.24 -27.93 18.02
N TYR A 298 43.32 -28.70 17.44
CA TYR A 298 43.53 -29.22 16.07
C TYR A 298 42.23 -29.44 15.26
N GLY A 299 42.20 -28.87 14.04
CA GLY A 299 41.72 -29.59 12.84
C GLY A 299 40.25 -29.49 12.41
N VAL A 300 39.83 -28.39 11.78
CA VAL A 300 38.70 -28.41 10.81
C VAL A 300 39.19 -28.13 9.38
N CYS A 301 40.28 -27.38 9.21
CA CYS A 301 40.89 -27.15 7.90
C CYS A 301 41.68 -28.35 7.36
N ASP A 302 42.12 -29.30 8.20
CA ASP A 302 42.95 -30.43 7.78
C ASP A 302 42.16 -31.56 7.08
N TYR A 303 40.85 -31.66 7.33
CA TYR A 303 40.00 -32.73 6.77
C TYR A 303 39.73 -32.56 5.26
N LEU A 304 39.76 -31.33 4.74
CA LEU A 304 39.51 -31.06 3.30
C LEU A 304 40.75 -31.25 2.41
N VAL A 305 41.94 -31.37 3.01
CA VAL A 305 43.21 -31.48 2.27
C VAL A 305 43.73 -32.93 2.22
N GLN A 306 43.30 -33.80 3.15
CA GLN A 306 43.73 -35.20 3.24
C GLN A 306 43.32 -36.10 2.06
N CYS A 307 42.43 -35.65 1.16
CA CYS A 307 41.97 -36.48 0.04
C CYS A 307 42.84 -36.40 -1.24
N CYS A 308 43.93 -35.60 -1.27
CA CYS A 308 44.77 -35.49 -2.46
C CYS A 308 46.25 -35.16 -2.12
N PRO A 309 47.22 -36.08 -2.33
CA PRO A 309 48.61 -35.88 -1.92
C PRO A 309 49.34 -34.75 -2.67
N THR A 310 48.84 -34.34 -3.84
CA THR A 310 49.35 -33.18 -4.60
C THR A 310 48.86 -31.83 -4.06
N GLY A 311 47.64 -31.78 -3.48
CA GLY A 311 47.06 -30.55 -2.90
C GLY A 311 47.70 -30.13 -1.57
N LEU A 312 48.20 -31.11 -0.79
CA LEU A 312 48.87 -30.87 0.50
C LEU A 312 50.21 -30.14 0.31
N LYS A 313 51.05 -30.61 -0.62
CA LYS A 313 52.33 -29.96 -0.97
C LYS A 313 52.12 -28.54 -1.52
N TRP A 314 51.10 -28.34 -2.35
CA TRP A 314 50.77 -27.01 -2.88
C TRP A 314 50.31 -26.06 -1.77
N ASN A 315 49.43 -26.51 -0.87
CA ASN A 315 48.94 -25.68 0.24
C ASN A 315 50.06 -25.31 1.22
N GLU A 316 50.98 -26.22 1.51
CA GLU A 316 52.16 -25.94 2.35
C GLU A 316 53.10 -24.91 1.69
N GLN A 317 53.44 -25.10 0.42
CA GLN A 317 54.26 -24.15 -0.35
C GLN A 317 53.59 -22.77 -0.47
N ALA A 318 52.29 -22.74 -0.77
CA ALA A 318 51.51 -21.51 -0.87
C ALA A 318 51.37 -20.81 0.50
N THR A 319 51.18 -21.56 1.58
CA THR A 319 51.11 -21.01 2.94
C THR A 319 52.45 -20.42 3.35
N ALA A 320 53.56 -21.12 3.10
CA ALA A 320 54.91 -20.60 3.34
C ALA A 320 55.17 -19.32 2.53
N PHE A 321 54.75 -19.28 1.26
CA PHE A 321 54.83 -18.07 0.44
C PHE A 321 54.00 -16.91 0.99
N LEU A 322 52.75 -17.14 1.40
CA LEU A 322 51.85 -16.10 1.92
C LEU A 322 52.33 -15.48 3.24
N GLN A 323 53.14 -16.22 4.01
CA GLN A 323 53.78 -15.73 5.23
C GLN A 323 55.00 -14.82 4.95
N THR A 324 55.57 -14.85 3.75
CA THR A 324 56.67 -13.94 3.37
C THR A 324 56.23 -12.48 3.29
N LYS A 325 57.20 -11.54 3.31
CA LYS A 325 56.93 -10.11 3.06
C LYS A 325 56.24 -9.87 1.72
N VAL A 326 56.60 -10.64 0.68
CA VAL A 326 56.02 -10.55 -0.66
C VAL A 326 54.59 -11.09 -0.67
N GLY A 327 54.34 -12.24 -0.06
CA GLY A 327 52.99 -12.82 0.07
C GLY A 327 52.03 -11.96 0.88
N ARG A 328 52.51 -11.27 1.93
CA ARG A 328 51.71 -10.28 2.66
C ARG A 328 51.34 -9.08 1.78
N ARG A 329 52.27 -8.56 0.97
CA ARG A 329 51.99 -7.48 0.01
C ARG A 329 50.99 -7.93 -1.05
N LEU A 330 51.09 -9.16 -1.55
CA LEU A 330 50.16 -9.72 -2.52
C LEU A 330 48.72 -9.82 -1.96
N ARG A 331 48.55 -10.28 -0.71
CA ARG A 331 47.23 -10.32 -0.05
C ARG A 331 46.61 -8.92 0.10
N ILE A 332 47.39 -7.96 0.59
CA ILE A 332 46.93 -6.57 0.74
C ILE A 332 46.61 -5.97 -0.64
N GLY A 333 47.43 -6.26 -1.65
CA GLY A 333 47.22 -5.84 -3.04
C GLY A 333 45.96 -6.44 -3.66
N LEU A 334 45.67 -7.73 -3.40
CA LEU A 334 44.43 -8.38 -3.86
C LEU A 334 43.19 -7.74 -3.23
N LEU A 335 43.20 -7.56 -1.90
CA LEU A 335 42.08 -6.93 -1.18
C LEU A 335 41.88 -5.47 -1.64
N GLY A 336 42.96 -4.69 -1.72
CA GLY A 336 42.92 -3.32 -2.24
C GLY A 336 42.46 -3.26 -3.70
N GLY A 337 42.95 -4.17 -4.55
CA GLY A 337 42.53 -4.31 -5.93
C GLY A 337 41.04 -4.62 -6.06
N THR A 338 40.49 -5.46 -5.19
CA THR A 338 39.05 -5.80 -5.17
C THR A 338 38.18 -4.58 -4.86
N ILE A 339 38.64 -3.74 -3.94
CA ILE A 339 37.94 -2.50 -3.54
C ILE A 339 37.96 -1.49 -4.68
N ILE A 340 39.11 -1.35 -5.37
CA ILE A 340 39.35 -0.23 -6.31
C ILE A 340 39.00 -0.58 -7.76
N ALA A 341 39.19 -1.83 -8.20
CA ALA A 341 39.11 -2.19 -9.63
C ALA A 341 37.73 -1.90 -10.22
N TYR A 342 36.65 -2.38 -9.60
CA TYR A 342 35.30 -2.16 -10.13
C TYR A 342 34.90 -0.67 -10.12
N PRO A 343 35.05 0.09 -9.01
CA PRO A 343 34.74 1.52 -9.02
C PRO A 343 35.54 2.30 -10.05
N LEU A 344 36.85 2.03 -10.16
CA LEU A 344 37.73 2.69 -11.12
C LEU A 344 37.27 2.42 -12.56
N THR A 345 37.08 1.15 -12.94
CA THR A 345 36.62 0.78 -14.28
C THR A 345 35.22 1.33 -14.56
N SER A 346 34.29 1.21 -13.62
CA SER A 346 32.91 1.66 -13.77
C SER A 346 32.82 3.19 -13.95
N LEU A 347 33.55 3.96 -13.15
CA LEU A 347 33.57 5.43 -13.24
C LEU A 347 34.28 5.91 -14.51
N LEU A 348 35.34 5.24 -14.96
CA LEU A 348 36.02 5.57 -16.21
C LEU A 348 35.12 5.29 -17.43
N VAL A 349 34.49 4.11 -17.47
CA VAL A 349 33.62 3.68 -18.58
C VAL A 349 32.34 4.51 -18.65
N ASN A 350 31.71 4.83 -17.53
CA ASN A 350 30.45 5.61 -17.52
C ASN A 350 30.67 7.12 -17.42
N GLY A 351 31.92 7.58 -17.26
CA GLY A 351 32.27 9.00 -17.18
C GLY A 351 33.18 9.40 -18.34
N PRO A 352 34.51 9.61 -18.15
CA PRO A 352 35.40 10.17 -19.18
C PRO A 352 35.43 9.40 -20.51
N LEU A 353 35.19 8.10 -20.50
CA LEU A 353 35.21 7.24 -21.69
C LEU A 353 33.81 6.94 -22.23
N VAL A 354 32.75 7.59 -21.74
CA VAL A 354 31.37 7.28 -22.11
C VAL A 354 31.12 7.44 -23.61
N ASN A 355 31.68 8.47 -24.24
CA ASN A 355 31.56 8.72 -25.68
C ASN A 355 32.04 7.54 -26.54
N PHE A 356 33.09 6.84 -26.11
CA PHE A 356 33.66 5.70 -26.84
C PHE A 356 33.05 4.36 -26.41
N THR A 357 32.68 4.23 -25.14
CA THR A 357 32.22 2.96 -24.58
C THR A 357 30.71 2.76 -24.74
N PHE A 358 29.91 3.83 -24.80
CA PHE A 358 28.46 3.73 -24.91
C PHE A 358 28.04 3.12 -26.26
N PRO A 359 28.50 3.61 -27.43
CA PRO A 359 28.13 3.02 -28.72
C PRO A 359 28.71 1.61 -28.95
N ARG A 360 29.75 1.23 -28.20
CA ARG A 360 30.31 -0.13 -28.23
C ARG A 360 29.54 -1.11 -27.35
N ARG A 361 28.92 -0.63 -26.27
CA ARG A 361 28.11 -1.44 -25.35
C ARG A 361 26.67 -1.59 -25.83
N TYR A 362 26.12 -0.53 -26.38
CA TYR A 362 24.74 -0.44 -26.83
C TYR A 362 24.74 -0.20 -28.34
N SER A 363 24.07 -1.07 -29.09
CA SER A 363 23.96 -0.93 -30.54
C SER A 363 23.03 0.23 -30.88
N VAL A 364 23.61 1.39 -31.19
CA VAL A 364 22.87 2.66 -31.34
C VAL A 364 23.17 3.40 -32.66
N GLU A 365 22.28 4.32 -33.02
CA GLU A 365 22.38 5.30 -34.11
C GLU A 365 21.89 6.69 -33.68
N ASP A 366 22.08 7.68 -34.55
CA ASP A 366 21.63 9.06 -34.31
C ASP A 366 20.10 9.17 -34.32
N LEU A 367 19.55 10.13 -33.58
CA LEU A 367 18.11 10.36 -33.55
C LEU A 367 17.59 10.87 -34.90
N PRO A 368 16.46 10.33 -35.39
CA PRO A 368 15.67 10.93 -36.46
C PRO A 368 15.28 12.38 -36.13
N PRO A 369 15.07 13.25 -37.14
CA PRO A 369 14.77 14.66 -36.95
C PRO A 369 13.61 14.94 -35.98
N ARG A 370 12.48 14.23 -36.14
CA ARG A 370 11.30 14.34 -35.26
C ARG A 370 11.63 14.09 -33.79
N LEU A 371 12.36 13.02 -33.50
CA LEU A 371 12.71 12.67 -32.11
C LEU A 371 13.72 13.66 -31.53
N LYS A 372 14.57 14.25 -32.37
CA LYS A 372 15.54 15.27 -31.96
C LYS A 372 14.85 16.56 -31.52
N GLU A 373 13.78 16.97 -32.21
CA GLU A 373 12.95 18.11 -31.82
C GLU A 373 12.28 17.87 -30.46
N ILE A 374 11.61 16.74 -30.29
CA ILE A 374 10.96 16.37 -29.02
C ILE A 374 11.99 16.32 -27.87
N ALA A 375 13.14 15.68 -28.09
CA ALA A 375 14.19 15.59 -27.08
C ALA A 375 14.73 16.97 -26.68
N GLN A 376 14.87 17.89 -27.63
CA GLN A 376 15.34 19.25 -27.37
C GLN A 376 14.32 20.06 -26.57
N GLU A 377 13.03 19.95 -26.88
CA GLU A 377 11.97 20.62 -26.13
C GLU A 377 11.91 20.15 -24.67
N GLU A 378 11.95 18.83 -24.44
CA GLU A 378 11.91 18.28 -23.08
C GLU A 378 13.20 18.58 -22.31
N TYR A 379 14.35 18.65 -22.99
CA TYR A 379 15.59 19.11 -22.38
C TYR A 379 15.53 20.58 -21.94
N GLN A 380 14.98 21.48 -22.76
CA GLN A 380 14.79 22.88 -22.36
C GLN A 380 13.84 23.00 -21.17
N ARG A 381 12.72 22.26 -21.19
CA ARG A 381 11.79 22.21 -20.06
C ARG A 381 12.46 21.76 -18.77
N PHE A 382 13.32 20.73 -18.85
CA PHE A 382 14.09 20.25 -17.71
C PHE A 382 15.05 21.32 -17.16
N LEU A 383 15.76 22.05 -18.04
CA LEU A 383 16.65 23.14 -17.63
C LEU A 383 15.88 24.25 -16.91
N GLU A 384 14.71 24.62 -17.42
CA GLU A 384 13.83 25.62 -16.79
C GLU A 384 13.32 25.15 -15.43
N SER A 385 12.84 23.90 -15.33
CA SER A 385 12.29 23.36 -14.08
C SER A 385 13.33 23.24 -12.97
N GLU A 386 14.55 22.81 -13.31
CA GLU A 386 15.64 22.61 -12.35
C GLU A 386 16.54 23.86 -12.20
N SER A 387 16.20 24.97 -12.87
CA SER A 387 17.00 26.20 -12.89
C SER A 387 18.47 25.97 -13.29
N ARG A 388 18.70 25.11 -14.29
CA ARG A 388 20.03 24.70 -14.75
C ARG A 388 20.50 25.45 -15.98
N VAL A 389 21.82 25.58 -16.10
CA VAL A 389 22.47 26.10 -17.30
C VAL A 389 22.87 24.93 -18.19
N ALA A 390 22.66 25.03 -19.50
CA ALA A 390 22.95 23.94 -20.46
C ALA A 390 24.39 23.40 -20.38
N LYS A 391 25.36 24.26 -20.05
CA LYS A 391 26.78 23.88 -19.87
C LYS A 391 27.01 22.89 -18.72
N ASP A 392 26.11 22.86 -17.74
CA ASP A 392 26.22 22.08 -16.51
C ASP A 392 25.38 20.78 -16.57
N ALA A 393 24.62 20.55 -17.65
CA ALA A 393 23.78 19.37 -17.84
C ALA A 393 23.88 18.85 -19.28
N VAL A 394 25.02 18.25 -19.63
CA VAL A 394 25.28 17.75 -20.99
C VAL A 394 24.57 16.42 -21.21
N VAL A 395 23.76 16.31 -22.27
CA VAL A 395 23.07 15.07 -22.67
C VAL A 395 23.28 14.78 -24.15
N THR A 396 23.52 13.51 -24.48
CA THR A 396 23.57 13.01 -25.85
C THR A 396 22.53 11.90 -26.01
N HIS A 397 21.55 12.14 -26.88
CA HIS A 397 20.51 11.17 -27.19
C HIS A 397 20.92 10.28 -28.37
N HIS A 398 20.53 9.02 -28.31
CA HIS A 398 20.73 7.99 -29.33
C HIS A 398 19.43 7.21 -29.55
N LEU A 399 19.29 6.54 -30.69
CA LEU A 399 18.23 5.57 -30.96
C LEU A 399 18.82 4.16 -30.94
N GLY A 400 18.19 3.23 -30.24
CA GLY A 400 18.57 1.82 -30.25
C GLY A 400 18.31 1.18 -31.62
N LYS A 401 19.22 0.30 -32.05
CA LYS A 401 19.07 -0.49 -33.29
C LYS A 401 18.35 -1.82 -33.07
N SER A 402 18.44 -2.37 -31.86
CA SER A 402 17.81 -3.65 -31.55
C SER A 402 16.36 -3.46 -31.14
N LEU A 403 15.46 -4.23 -31.75
CA LEU A 403 14.06 -4.31 -31.34
C LEU A 403 13.87 -5.16 -30.07
N SER A 404 14.89 -5.94 -29.67
CA SER A 404 14.85 -6.72 -28.42
C SER A 404 14.79 -5.84 -27.18
N ASP A 405 15.39 -4.65 -27.26
CA ASP A 405 15.58 -3.75 -26.13
C ASP A 405 14.47 -2.71 -26.16
N CYS A 406 13.51 -2.94 -25.28
CA CYS A 406 12.25 -2.21 -25.24
C CYS A 406 12.14 -1.24 -24.07
N GLU A 407 13.26 -0.98 -23.39
CA GLU A 407 13.45 0.05 -22.37
C GLU A 407 14.54 1.01 -22.83
N THR A 408 14.68 2.14 -22.13
CA THR A 408 15.78 3.07 -22.38
C THR A 408 17.07 2.60 -21.72
N GLU A 409 18.18 2.83 -22.41
CA GLU A 409 19.52 2.50 -21.91
C GLU A 409 20.29 3.80 -21.65
N ALA A 410 20.93 3.89 -20.48
CA ALA A 410 21.58 5.13 -20.05
C ALA A 410 22.93 4.88 -19.39
N ALA A 411 23.89 5.75 -19.67
CA ALA A 411 25.18 5.79 -18.99
C ALA A 411 25.66 7.22 -18.76
N GLY A 412 26.21 7.46 -17.57
CA GLY A 412 26.63 8.79 -17.16
C GLY A 412 25.60 9.48 -16.26
N SER A 413 25.75 10.78 -16.11
CA SER A 413 24.94 11.61 -15.21
C SER A 413 24.96 13.05 -15.69
N LEU A 414 23.85 13.77 -15.52
CA LEU A 414 23.81 15.20 -15.77
C LEU A 414 24.58 16.00 -14.72
N GLY A 415 24.89 15.40 -13.56
CA GLY A 415 25.66 16.03 -12.48
C GLY A 415 27.18 16.03 -12.69
N VAL A 416 27.67 15.56 -13.85
CA VAL A 416 29.10 15.53 -14.19
C VAL A 416 29.36 16.10 -15.58
N ARG A 417 30.56 16.67 -15.79
CA ARG A 417 30.95 17.30 -17.06
C ARG A 417 30.98 16.37 -18.27
N THR A 418 31.16 15.07 -18.03
CA THR A 418 31.15 14.05 -19.10
C THR A 418 29.75 13.80 -19.65
N GLY A 419 28.72 14.27 -18.95
CA GLY A 419 27.34 14.21 -19.38
C GLY A 419 26.68 12.84 -19.27
N LEU A 420 25.46 12.78 -19.80
CA LEU A 420 24.59 11.63 -19.89
C LEU A 420 24.47 11.17 -21.36
N HIS A 421 24.66 9.89 -21.61
CA HIS A 421 24.27 9.25 -22.86
C HIS A 421 23.01 8.45 -22.66
N LEU A 422 22.00 8.71 -23.49
CA LEU A 422 20.69 8.09 -23.42
C LEU A 422 20.33 7.44 -24.76
N ALA A 423 19.92 6.18 -24.77
CA ALA A 423 19.37 5.51 -25.94
C ALA A 423 17.90 5.19 -25.72
N ILE A 424 17.03 5.75 -26.55
CA ILE A 424 15.61 5.40 -26.59
C ILE A 424 15.40 4.10 -27.38
N PRO A 425 14.36 3.30 -27.09
CA PRO A 425 14.19 2.00 -27.72
C PRO A 425 13.89 2.12 -29.22
N CYS A 426 14.30 1.11 -30.01
CA CYS A 426 14.24 1.13 -31.47
C CYS A 426 12.84 1.45 -32.03
N HIS A 427 11.79 0.95 -31.37
CA HIS A 427 10.39 1.10 -31.78
C HIS A 427 9.84 2.53 -31.61
N ALA A 428 10.54 3.41 -30.88
CA ALA A 428 10.18 4.82 -30.78
C ALA A 428 10.21 5.54 -32.14
N ARG A 429 10.78 4.93 -33.19
CA ARG A 429 10.79 5.46 -34.55
C ARG A 429 9.43 5.44 -35.25
N PHE A 430 8.53 4.53 -34.88
CA PHE A 430 7.30 4.30 -35.63
C PHE A 430 6.25 5.36 -35.33
N GLU A 431 5.71 5.99 -36.37
CA GLU A 431 4.64 6.98 -36.24
C GLU A 431 3.26 6.33 -36.33
N SER A 432 3.15 5.29 -37.14
CA SER A 432 1.89 4.61 -37.43
C SER A 432 2.03 3.09 -37.33
N VAL A 433 0.89 2.43 -37.13
CA VAL A 433 0.82 0.96 -37.08
C VAL A 433 1.21 0.36 -38.44
N ASP A 434 0.86 1.01 -39.54
CA ASP A 434 1.15 0.52 -40.89
C ASP A 434 2.65 0.61 -41.20
N GLU A 435 3.32 1.69 -40.78
CA GLU A 435 4.78 1.83 -40.87
C GLU A 435 5.49 0.78 -40.01
N ALA A 436 5.03 0.57 -38.77
CA ALA A 436 5.57 -0.46 -37.89
C ALA A 436 5.43 -1.86 -38.54
N LEU A 437 4.26 -2.17 -39.11
CA LEU A 437 4.02 -3.44 -39.80
C LEU A 437 4.94 -3.61 -41.02
N GLU A 438 5.11 -2.58 -41.85
CA GLU A 438 5.99 -2.63 -43.00
C GLU A 438 7.46 -2.89 -42.60
N TYR A 439 7.93 -2.20 -41.56
CA TYR A 439 9.26 -2.41 -41.02
C TYR A 439 9.44 -3.84 -40.47
N LEU A 440 8.49 -4.29 -39.66
CA LEU A 440 8.52 -5.61 -39.00
C LEU A 440 8.45 -6.76 -40.01
N ARG A 441 7.65 -6.63 -41.08
CA ARG A 441 7.60 -7.62 -42.17
C ARG A 441 8.95 -7.76 -42.88
N ARG A 442 9.62 -6.63 -43.14
CA ARG A 442 10.90 -6.61 -43.86
C ARG A 442 12.07 -7.14 -43.03
N HIS A 443 12.14 -6.80 -41.74
CA HIS A 443 13.30 -7.09 -40.90
C HIS A 443 13.11 -8.29 -39.96
N HIS A 444 11.86 -8.65 -39.64
CA HIS A 444 11.50 -9.69 -38.68
C HIS A 444 10.43 -10.63 -39.24
N THR A 445 10.64 -11.15 -40.46
CA THR A 445 9.61 -11.82 -41.27
C THR A 445 8.95 -13.03 -40.59
N HIS A 446 9.70 -13.82 -39.83
CA HIS A 446 9.18 -15.06 -39.22
C HIS A 446 9.26 -15.08 -37.69
N TYR A 447 10.11 -14.24 -37.08
CA TYR A 447 10.29 -14.22 -35.65
C TYR A 447 10.78 -12.86 -35.15
N ILE A 448 10.52 -12.57 -33.87
CA ILE A 448 11.12 -11.46 -33.12
C ILE A 448 11.96 -11.98 -31.96
N ASP A 449 13.10 -11.36 -31.70
CA ASP A 449 13.93 -11.66 -30.54
C ASP A 449 13.40 -10.91 -29.31
N ALA A 450 12.94 -11.64 -28.29
CA ALA A 450 12.46 -11.09 -27.03
C ALA A 450 13.10 -11.82 -25.84
N LEU A 451 13.83 -11.09 -24.99
CA LEU A 451 14.52 -11.63 -23.80
C LEU A 451 15.39 -12.87 -24.10
N GLY A 452 16.03 -12.90 -25.29
CA GLY A 452 16.86 -14.01 -25.75
C GLY A 452 16.09 -15.24 -26.25
N VAL A 453 14.80 -15.10 -26.58
CA VAL A 453 13.95 -16.13 -27.19
C VAL A 453 13.48 -15.63 -28.56
N LYS A 454 13.57 -16.48 -29.58
CA LYS A 454 13.00 -16.23 -30.91
C LYS A 454 11.52 -16.60 -30.91
N VAL A 455 10.65 -15.60 -30.84
CA VAL A 455 9.19 -15.78 -30.82
C VAL A 455 8.67 -15.80 -32.25
N PRO A 456 8.03 -16.87 -32.73
CA PRO A 456 7.48 -16.93 -34.08
C PRO A 456 6.27 -16.00 -34.21
N ILE A 457 6.18 -15.25 -35.31
CA ILE A 457 5.10 -14.28 -35.56
C ILE A 457 4.66 -14.33 -37.01
N GLU A 458 3.35 -14.29 -37.21
CA GLU A 458 2.70 -14.04 -38.49
C GLU A 458 2.07 -12.63 -38.48
N TRP A 459 2.67 -11.69 -39.20
CA TRP A 459 2.28 -10.27 -39.17
C TRP A 459 0.92 -9.97 -39.80
N ASP A 460 0.40 -10.87 -40.65
CA ASP A 460 -0.87 -10.69 -41.36
C ASP A 460 -2.10 -11.11 -40.54
N THR A 461 -1.88 -11.52 -39.29
CA THR A 461 -2.94 -11.88 -38.34
C THR A 461 -3.40 -10.68 -37.51
N SER A 462 -4.59 -10.78 -36.89
CA SER A 462 -5.07 -9.78 -35.93
C SER A 462 -4.11 -9.61 -34.75
N SER A 463 -3.52 -10.70 -34.26
CA SER A 463 -2.49 -10.70 -33.21
C SER A 463 -1.20 -10.00 -33.64
N GLY A 464 -0.77 -10.19 -34.90
CA GLY A 464 0.38 -9.49 -35.48
C GLY A 464 0.17 -7.98 -35.56
N ARG A 465 -1.02 -7.54 -36.01
CA ARG A 465 -1.41 -6.12 -36.03
C ARG A 465 -1.52 -5.52 -34.63
N GLU A 466 -2.07 -6.27 -33.67
CA GLU A 466 -2.17 -5.84 -32.29
C GLU A 466 -0.80 -5.69 -31.62
N LEU A 467 0.14 -6.58 -31.92
CA LEU A 467 1.52 -6.51 -31.47
C LEU A 467 2.25 -5.31 -32.08
N ALA A 468 2.08 -5.06 -33.39
CA ALA A 468 2.63 -3.87 -34.05
C ALA A 468 2.10 -2.57 -33.43
N ASN A 469 0.81 -2.49 -33.10
CA ASN A 469 0.24 -1.35 -32.40
C ASN A 469 0.87 -1.12 -31.01
N ALA A 470 1.28 -2.18 -30.32
CA ALA A 470 1.98 -2.06 -29.04
C ALA A 470 3.42 -1.50 -29.17
N PHE A 471 3.98 -1.46 -30.38
CA PHE A 471 5.30 -0.85 -30.67
C PHE A 471 5.23 0.63 -31.07
N VAL A 472 4.06 1.13 -31.48
CA VAL A 472 3.89 2.54 -31.84
C VAL A 472 3.67 3.36 -30.57
N LEU A 473 4.31 4.52 -30.43
CA LEU A 473 4.14 5.41 -29.28
C LEU A 473 3.65 6.79 -29.74
N SER A 474 2.75 7.41 -28.98
CA SER A 474 2.37 8.81 -29.22
C SER A 474 3.49 9.78 -28.85
N ASP A 475 3.41 11.01 -29.37
CA ASP A 475 4.33 12.09 -28.98
C ASP A 475 4.30 12.36 -27.47
N ASN A 476 3.14 12.20 -26.83
CA ASN A 476 3.02 12.35 -25.38
C ASN A 476 3.84 11.29 -24.63
N ALA A 477 3.80 10.03 -25.10
CA ALA A 477 4.61 8.96 -24.54
C ALA A 477 6.11 9.22 -24.74
N LEU A 478 6.51 9.70 -25.92
CA LEU A 478 7.90 10.07 -26.21
C LEU A 478 8.40 11.22 -25.32
N ARG A 479 7.59 12.28 -25.16
CA ARG A 479 7.89 13.40 -24.25
C ARG A 479 8.10 12.94 -22.81
N PHE A 480 7.21 12.07 -22.32
CA PHE A 480 7.34 11.47 -21.00
C PHE A 480 8.65 10.71 -20.84
N ILE A 481 9.03 9.86 -21.81
CA ILE A 481 10.27 9.06 -21.75
C ILE A 481 11.51 9.96 -21.66
N PHE A 482 11.61 10.99 -22.50
CA PHE A 482 12.75 11.91 -22.48
C PHE A 482 12.87 12.63 -21.13
N LEU A 483 11.77 13.23 -20.66
CA LEU A 483 11.79 14.01 -19.42
C LEU A 483 12.06 13.13 -18.19
N ARG A 484 11.43 11.95 -18.13
CA ARG A 484 11.65 10.95 -17.08
C ARG A 484 13.13 10.58 -16.98
N ASP A 485 13.77 10.30 -18.10
CA ASP A 485 15.15 9.82 -18.05
C ASP A 485 16.17 10.91 -17.65
N LEU A 486 15.88 12.17 -17.98
CA LEU A 486 16.66 13.31 -17.46
C LEU A 486 16.59 13.36 -15.93
N HIS A 487 15.39 13.28 -15.35
CA HIS A 487 15.21 13.25 -13.89
C HIS A 487 15.81 11.99 -13.23
N ALA A 488 15.74 10.84 -13.89
CA ALA A 488 16.34 9.59 -13.37
C ALA A 488 17.88 9.66 -13.28
N HIS A 489 18.51 10.49 -14.12
CA HIS A 489 19.97 10.58 -14.21
C HIS A 489 20.54 11.95 -13.80
N ASP A 490 19.73 12.78 -13.15
CA ASP A 490 20.10 14.16 -12.82
C ASP A 490 21.31 14.26 -11.87
N GLY A 491 21.28 13.53 -10.75
CA GLY A 491 22.31 13.61 -9.72
C GLY A 491 23.53 12.73 -9.99
N TYR A 492 24.69 13.08 -9.42
CA TYR A 492 25.93 12.28 -9.52
C TYR A 492 25.78 10.84 -9.00
N ALA A 493 24.77 10.59 -8.17
CA ALA A 493 24.42 9.26 -7.67
C ALA A 493 24.17 8.27 -8.81
N SER A 494 23.61 8.71 -9.95
CA SER A 494 23.33 7.82 -11.09
C SER A 494 24.61 7.23 -11.69
N LEU A 495 25.73 7.97 -11.61
CA LEU A 495 27.05 7.50 -12.01
C LEU A 495 27.76 6.71 -10.90
N ALA A 496 27.76 7.23 -9.67
CA ALA A 496 28.67 6.77 -8.62
C ALA A 496 28.07 5.76 -7.65
N GLN A 497 26.75 5.67 -7.49
CA GLN A 497 26.13 4.95 -6.36
C GLN A 497 26.49 3.46 -6.33
N ARG A 498 26.53 2.80 -7.49
CA ARG A 498 26.92 1.39 -7.60
C ARG A 498 28.41 1.17 -7.31
N SER A 499 29.25 2.12 -7.70
CA SER A 499 30.69 2.10 -7.43
C SER A 499 30.99 2.35 -5.94
N ILE A 500 30.30 3.32 -5.33
CA ILE A 500 30.40 3.63 -3.90
C ILE A 500 29.95 2.42 -3.08
N SER A 501 28.77 1.86 -3.40
CA SER A 501 28.25 0.68 -2.70
C SER A 501 29.19 -0.52 -2.80
N TRP A 502 29.74 -0.80 -3.98
CA TRP A 502 30.77 -1.84 -4.15
C TRP A 502 31.98 -1.58 -3.26
N ALA A 503 32.56 -0.37 -3.29
CA ALA A 503 33.72 -0.01 -2.50
C ALA A 503 33.45 -0.17 -1.00
N THR A 504 32.26 0.25 -0.52
CA THR A 504 31.84 0.10 0.87
C THR A 504 31.76 -1.37 1.29
N TRP A 505 30.98 -2.17 0.56
CA TRP A 505 30.80 -3.59 0.89
C TRP A 505 32.11 -4.36 0.82
N THR A 506 32.90 -4.16 -0.23
CA THR A 506 34.20 -4.83 -0.38
C THR A 506 35.24 -4.35 0.64
N SER A 507 35.17 -3.11 1.13
CA SER A 507 36.04 -2.64 2.21
C SER A 507 35.74 -3.36 3.51
N PHE A 508 34.46 -3.45 3.90
CA PHE A 508 34.05 -4.21 5.08
C PHE A 508 34.48 -5.66 4.96
N THR A 509 34.13 -6.32 3.85
CA THR A 509 34.43 -7.75 3.68
C THR A 509 35.92 -8.03 3.55
N SER A 510 36.72 -7.10 3.01
CA SER A 510 38.19 -7.19 2.98
C SER A 510 38.82 -7.04 4.37
N ILE A 511 38.31 -6.13 5.21
CA ILE A 511 38.76 -5.99 6.61
C ILE A 511 38.46 -7.28 7.38
N PHE A 512 37.26 -7.84 7.23
CA PHE A 512 36.90 -9.11 7.86
C PHE A 512 37.73 -10.27 7.32
N THR A 513 37.98 -10.33 6.00
CA THR A 513 38.85 -11.34 5.38
C THR A 513 40.26 -11.27 5.97
N TYR A 514 40.84 -10.07 6.09
CA TYR A 514 42.16 -9.87 6.68
C TYR A 514 42.19 -10.21 8.17
N TRP A 515 41.18 -9.81 8.93
CA TRP A 515 41.11 -10.07 10.37
C TRP A 515 40.90 -11.55 10.68
N LEU A 516 39.93 -12.19 10.03
CA LEU A 516 39.56 -13.58 10.27
C LEU A 516 40.70 -14.53 9.86
N HIS A 517 41.38 -14.24 8.75
CA HIS A 517 42.54 -15.00 8.30
C HIS A 517 43.76 -14.87 9.25
N ASN A 518 43.99 -13.70 9.86
CA ASN A 518 45.19 -13.47 10.70
C ASN A 518 44.98 -13.69 12.21
N LYS A 519 43.74 -13.62 12.73
CA LYS A 519 43.46 -13.66 14.17
C LYS A 519 42.72 -14.91 14.66
N ALA A 520 42.02 -15.64 13.78
CA ALA A 520 41.25 -16.79 14.20
C ALA A 520 42.16 -18.02 14.36
N LYS A 521 42.32 -18.53 15.58
CA LYS A 521 42.93 -19.86 15.87
C LYS A 521 42.28 -21.00 15.06
N ILE A 522 41.06 -20.78 14.53
CA ILE A 522 40.22 -21.75 13.81
C ILE A 522 40.71 -22.03 12.37
N CYS A 523 41.39 -21.08 11.72
CA CYS A 523 41.69 -21.17 10.28
C CYS A 523 43.18 -21.29 9.94
N GLY A 524 44.05 -21.46 10.95
CA GLY A 524 45.46 -21.80 10.82
C GLY A 524 46.36 -20.85 10.01
N GLY A 525 45.83 -19.72 9.51
CA GLY A 525 46.57 -18.81 8.63
C GLY A 525 47.00 -19.42 7.29
N THR A 526 46.37 -20.52 6.86
CA THR A 526 46.73 -21.26 5.62
C THR A 526 46.27 -20.54 4.34
N ALA A 527 46.88 -20.89 3.21
CA ALA A 527 46.49 -20.35 1.90
C ALA A 527 45.05 -20.72 1.51
N THR A 528 44.64 -21.96 1.82
CA THR A 528 43.28 -22.45 1.61
C THR A 528 42.25 -21.67 2.42
N SER A 529 42.54 -21.34 3.69
CA SER A 529 41.61 -20.58 4.51
C SER A 529 41.44 -19.15 3.99
N PHE A 530 42.52 -18.50 3.53
CA PHE A 530 42.43 -17.19 2.88
C PHE A 530 41.53 -17.23 1.65
N ALA A 531 41.72 -18.22 0.76
CA ALA A 531 40.95 -18.33 -0.47
C ALA A 531 39.44 -18.55 -0.21
N VAL A 532 39.10 -19.46 0.71
CA VAL A 532 37.69 -19.75 1.05
C VAL A 532 37.01 -18.53 1.68
N ILE A 533 37.67 -17.90 2.66
CA ILE A 533 37.15 -16.72 3.35
C ILE A 533 36.95 -15.58 2.36
N TYR A 534 37.95 -15.32 1.50
CA TYR A 534 37.89 -14.26 0.49
C TYR A 534 36.74 -14.48 -0.51
N VAL A 535 36.58 -15.69 -1.06
CA VAL A 535 35.50 -15.98 -2.04
C VAL A 535 34.11 -15.81 -1.41
N LEU A 536 33.92 -16.30 -0.17
CA LEU A 536 32.65 -16.16 0.55
C LEU A 536 32.30 -14.68 0.77
N PHE A 537 33.27 -13.90 1.24
CA PHE A 537 33.09 -12.49 1.58
C PHE A 537 32.94 -11.59 0.35
N VAL A 538 33.64 -11.87 -0.75
CA VAL A 538 33.43 -11.16 -2.02
C VAL A 538 32.06 -11.50 -2.62
N SER A 539 31.60 -12.75 -2.51
CA SER A 539 30.26 -13.15 -2.96
C SER A 539 29.16 -12.44 -2.18
N ALA A 540 29.33 -12.30 -0.86
CA ALA A 540 28.43 -11.51 -0.01
C ALA A 540 28.43 -10.02 -0.37
N ALA A 541 29.62 -9.44 -0.63
CA ALA A 541 29.74 -8.04 -1.07
C ALA A 541 29.04 -7.81 -2.43
N TRP A 542 29.20 -8.75 -3.36
CA TRP A 542 28.53 -8.69 -4.66
C TRP A 542 27.00 -8.75 -4.53
N PHE A 543 26.49 -9.67 -3.70
CA PHE A 543 25.06 -9.79 -3.42
C PHE A 543 24.50 -8.50 -2.81
N ALA A 544 25.17 -7.96 -1.79
CA ALA A 544 24.74 -6.72 -1.13
C ALA A 544 24.77 -5.51 -2.08
N ASN A 545 25.82 -5.36 -2.89
CA ASN A 545 25.92 -4.31 -3.90
C ASN A 545 24.79 -4.40 -4.95
N LYS A 546 24.48 -5.61 -5.43
CA LYS A 546 23.41 -5.84 -6.41
C LYS A 546 22.05 -5.40 -5.87
N HIS A 547 21.70 -5.81 -4.65
CA HIS A 547 20.41 -5.46 -4.03
C HIS A 547 20.32 -3.98 -3.66
N TRP A 548 21.43 -3.37 -3.22
CA TRP A 548 21.49 -1.93 -3.00
C TRP A 548 21.21 -1.14 -4.29
N TYR A 549 21.79 -1.60 -5.41
CA TYR A 549 21.55 -0.98 -6.71
C TYR A 549 20.09 -1.12 -7.18
N TYR A 550 19.44 -2.26 -6.94
CA TYR A 550 18.01 -2.43 -7.25
C TYR A 550 17.12 -1.51 -6.42
N LEU A 551 17.40 -1.38 -5.11
CA LEU A 551 16.66 -0.44 -4.26
C LEU A 551 16.83 1.00 -4.74
N TYR A 552 18.07 1.39 -5.06
CA TYR A 552 18.36 2.71 -5.61
C TYR A 552 17.60 2.97 -6.92
N ARG A 553 17.66 2.03 -7.88
CA ARG A 553 16.93 2.16 -9.15
C ARG A 553 15.42 2.22 -8.94
N TYR A 554 14.86 1.41 -8.04
CA TYR A 554 13.44 1.48 -7.70
C TYR A 554 13.01 2.87 -7.24
N LEU A 555 13.72 3.45 -6.27
CA LEU A 555 13.40 4.78 -5.75
C LEU A 555 13.55 5.86 -6.82
N THR A 556 14.62 5.78 -7.62
CA THR A 556 14.89 6.75 -8.69
C THR A 556 13.89 6.66 -9.83
N ASP A 557 13.53 5.45 -10.28
CA ASP A 557 12.58 5.23 -11.37
C ASP A 557 11.19 5.76 -11.00
N ILE A 558 10.70 5.45 -9.79
CA ILE A 558 9.40 5.93 -9.31
C ILE A 558 9.41 7.45 -9.11
N HIS A 559 10.50 8.01 -8.57
CA HIS A 559 10.63 9.45 -8.43
C HIS A 559 10.62 10.14 -9.80
N ALA A 560 11.43 9.67 -10.75
CA ALA A 560 11.52 10.21 -12.09
C ALA A 560 10.18 10.15 -12.84
N ASP A 561 9.47 9.01 -12.76
CA ASP A 561 8.12 8.88 -13.32
C ASP A 561 7.16 9.90 -12.72
N SER A 562 7.20 10.06 -11.39
CA SER A 562 6.31 10.97 -10.68
C SER A 562 6.54 12.42 -11.04
N VAL A 563 7.82 12.82 -11.21
CA VAL A 563 8.18 14.20 -11.54
C VAL A 563 7.80 14.49 -12.99
N ALA A 564 8.19 13.62 -13.92
CA ALA A 564 7.86 13.79 -15.33
C ALA A 564 6.34 13.81 -15.57
N ALA A 565 5.56 12.95 -14.90
CA ALA A 565 4.11 12.93 -15.03
C ALA A 565 3.43 14.16 -14.44
N ARG A 566 4.02 14.82 -13.43
CA ARG A 566 3.49 16.06 -12.83
C ARG A 566 3.78 17.29 -13.69
N SER A 567 4.71 17.21 -14.65
CA SER A 567 5.06 18.34 -15.50
C SER A 567 3.89 18.81 -16.39
N SER A 568 3.09 17.88 -16.92
CA SER A 568 1.80 18.22 -17.52
C SER A 568 0.87 17.02 -17.65
N PHE A 569 -0.41 17.27 -17.87
CA PHE A 569 -1.40 16.21 -18.14
C PHE A 569 -0.98 15.31 -19.32
N CYS A 570 -0.39 15.90 -20.37
CA CYS A 570 0.10 15.14 -21.52
C CYS A 570 1.21 14.15 -21.14
N HIS A 571 2.11 14.49 -20.20
CA HIS A 571 3.15 13.58 -19.74
C HIS A 571 2.56 12.44 -18.90
N CYS A 572 1.56 12.74 -18.08
CA CYS A 572 0.87 11.72 -17.30
C CYS A 572 0.19 10.68 -18.21
N GLU A 573 -0.58 11.13 -19.21
CA GLU A 573 -1.21 10.24 -20.18
C GLU A 573 -0.17 9.51 -21.05
N GLY A 574 0.90 10.20 -21.47
CA GLY A 574 2.01 9.60 -22.20
C GLY A 574 2.71 8.48 -21.42
N GLY A 575 2.97 8.66 -20.13
CA GLY A 575 3.57 7.64 -19.29
C GLY A 575 2.65 6.44 -19.05
N LYS A 576 1.34 6.66 -18.92
CA LYS A 576 0.35 5.58 -18.86
C LYS A 576 0.34 4.77 -20.16
N GLU A 577 0.33 5.45 -21.31
CA GLU A 577 0.38 4.79 -22.62
C GLU A 577 1.66 3.95 -22.77
N PHE A 578 2.82 4.52 -22.43
CA PHE A 578 4.11 3.85 -22.56
C PHE A 578 4.15 2.52 -21.79
N TYR A 579 3.88 2.54 -20.48
CA TYR A 579 3.92 1.32 -19.67
C TYR A 579 2.79 0.35 -20.03
N TRP A 580 1.60 0.84 -20.37
CA TRP A 580 0.50 0.00 -20.82
C TRP A 580 0.84 -0.78 -22.09
N LYS A 581 1.38 -0.09 -23.11
CA LYS A 581 1.81 -0.72 -24.37
C LYS A 581 2.95 -1.72 -24.13
N GLN A 582 3.87 -1.40 -23.23
CA GLN A 582 4.93 -2.31 -22.84
C GLN A 582 4.41 -3.61 -22.18
N LEU A 583 3.49 -3.50 -21.22
CA LEU A 583 2.82 -4.64 -20.59
C LEU A 583 1.99 -5.44 -21.61
N LYS A 584 1.26 -4.75 -22.50
CA LYS A 584 0.47 -5.38 -23.56
C LYS A 584 1.36 -6.18 -24.51
N ARG A 585 2.44 -5.59 -25.02
CA ARG A 585 3.41 -6.27 -25.89
C ARG A 585 3.97 -7.52 -25.22
N ASN A 586 4.44 -7.40 -23.98
CA ASN A 586 5.06 -8.51 -23.27
C ASN A 586 4.07 -9.67 -23.02
N ARG A 587 2.77 -9.37 -22.82
CA ARG A 587 1.70 -10.39 -22.75
C ARG A 587 1.52 -11.11 -24.08
N LEU A 588 1.36 -10.35 -25.17
CA LEU A 588 1.20 -10.92 -26.51
C LEU A 588 2.39 -11.82 -26.89
N LEU A 589 3.63 -11.39 -26.61
CA LEU A 589 4.82 -12.21 -26.87
C LEU A 589 4.85 -13.49 -26.02
N ARG A 590 4.42 -13.40 -24.75
CA ARG A 590 4.29 -14.56 -23.86
C ARG A 590 3.23 -15.55 -24.31
N ASP A 591 2.13 -15.06 -24.89
CA ASP A 591 1.04 -15.91 -25.39
C ASP A 591 1.46 -16.63 -26.69
N LEU A 592 2.28 -15.97 -27.51
CA LEU A 592 2.85 -16.55 -28.73
C LEU A 592 3.98 -17.58 -28.49
N SER A 593 4.72 -17.49 -27.38
CA SER A 593 5.79 -18.42 -27.06
C SER A 593 5.78 -18.87 -25.60
N ALA A 594 5.64 -20.18 -25.38
CA ALA A 594 5.66 -20.78 -24.06
C ALA A 594 7.00 -20.56 -23.32
N ASP A 595 8.11 -20.38 -24.05
CA ASP A 595 9.45 -20.16 -23.49
C ASP A 595 9.59 -18.82 -22.75
N LEU A 596 8.67 -17.87 -22.98
CA LEU A 596 8.63 -16.59 -22.29
C LEU A 596 7.85 -16.62 -20.97
N ARG A 597 7.03 -17.66 -20.71
CA ARG A 597 6.28 -17.83 -19.44
C ARG A 597 7.16 -17.78 -18.17
N PRO A 598 8.37 -18.37 -18.13
CA PRO A 598 9.26 -18.25 -16.97
C PRO A 598 9.94 -16.88 -16.84
N LYS A 599 9.91 -16.04 -17.88
CA LYS A 599 10.57 -14.72 -17.91
C LYS A 599 9.59 -13.55 -17.76
N VAL A 600 8.32 -13.73 -18.14
CA VAL A 600 7.29 -12.68 -18.16
C VAL A 600 6.06 -13.14 -17.36
N THR A 601 5.55 -12.28 -16.47
CA THR A 601 4.31 -12.49 -15.71
C THR A 601 3.06 -12.50 -16.61
N PRO A 602 1.91 -13.04 -16.15
CA PRO A 602 0.66 -12.95 -16.90
C PRO A 602 0.22 -11.50 -17.14
N SER A 603 0.59 -10.57 -16.26
CA SER A 603 0.30 -9.14 -16.40
C SER A 603 1.21 -8.43 -17.42
N GLY A 604 2.25 -9.10 -17.95
CA GLY A 604 3.19 -8.50 -18.93
C GLY A 604 4.47 -7.91 -18.33
N ASP A 605 4.68 -8.06 -17.03
CA ASP A 605 5.91 -7.60 -16.38
C ASP A 605 7.06 -8.60 -16.50
N VAL A 606 8.30 -8.11 -16.60
CA VAL A 606 9.50 -8.94 -16.78
C VAL A 606 10.10 -9.34 -15.43
N ARG A 607 10.41 -10.64 -15.24
CA ARG A 607 11.01 -11.15 -14.01
C ARG A 607 12.46 -10.66 -13.87
N GLY A 608 12.81 -10.11 -12.71
CA GLY A 608 14.19 -9.79 -12.35
C GLY A 608 14.67 -8.40 -12.78
N ILE A 609 13.79 -7.54 -13.29
CA ILE A 609 14.06 -6.10 -13.44
C ILE A 609 14.06 -5.40 -12.07
N ALA A 610 14.75 -4.27 -11.96
CA ALA A 610 14.84 -3.53 -10.70
C ALA A 610 13.49 -2.94 -10.25
N THR A 611 12.71 -2.43 -11.20
CA THR A 611 11.43 -1.76 -10.97
C THR A 611 10.38 -2.37 -11.86
N SER A 612 9.33 -2.95 -11.26
CA SER A 612 8.25 -3.62 -11.99
C SER A 612 7.46 -2.63 -12.86
N ILE A 613 7.23 -2.94 -14.13
CA ILE A 613 6.53 -2.07 -15.10
C ILE A 613 5.11 -1.76 -14.63
N LEU A 614 4.39 -2.76 -14.09
CA LEU A 614 3.03 -2.57 -13.56
C LEU A 614 2.99 -1.59 -12.39
N VAL A 615 4.00 -1.61 -11.52
CA VAL A 615 4.05 -0.70 -10.36
C VAL A 615 4.21 0.73 -10.84
N ARG A 616 5.04 0.95 -11.86
CA ARG A 616 5.20 2.26 -12.51
C ARG A 616 3.88 2.72 -13.15
N TYR A 617 3.18 1.83 -13.86
CA TYR A 617 1.88 2.12 -14.45
C TYR A 617 0.80 2.48 -13.42
N ASP A 618 0.63 1.66 -12.38
CA ASP A 618 -0.39 1.87 -11.35
C ASP A 618 -0.18 3.21 -10.62
N HIS A 619 1.08 3.56 -10.32
CA HIS A 619 1.41 4.83 -9.69
C HIS A 619 1.03 6.04 -10.55
N LEU A 620 1.20 5.96 -11.89
CA LEU A 620 0.76 7.01 -12.80
C LEU A 620 -0.77 7.10 -12.92
N LYS A 621 -1.47 5.97 -12.80
CA LYS A 621 -2.94 5.92 -12.82
C LYS A 621 -3.55 6.68 -11.64
N GLU A 622 -3.04 6.49 -10.43
CA GLU A 622 -3.56 7.09 -9.20
C GLU A 622 -3.41 8.63 -9.13
N MET A 623 -2.36 9.18 -9.76
CA MET A 623 -2.14 10.64 -9.78
C MET A 623 -3.22 11.39 -10.58
N GLY A 624 -3.62 10.86 -11.74
CA GLY A 624 -4.64 11.49 -12.58
C GLY A 624 -6.00 11.60 -11.89
N SER A 625 -6.42 10.55 -11.18
CA SER A 625 -7.67 10.55 -10.40
C SER A 625 -7.66 11.57 -9.26
N THR A 626 -6.52 11.77 -8.60
CA THR A 626 -6.44 12.66 -7.44
C THR A 626 -6.62 14.14 -7.81
N ILE A 627 -5.99 14.59 -8.91
CA ILE A 627 -6.13 15.98 -9.39
C ILE A 627 -7.57 16.25 -9.83
N LEU A 628 -8.17 15.34 -10.61
CA LEU A 628 -9.56 15.45 -11.05
C LEU A 628 -10.53 15.51 -9.86
N GLY A 629 -10.31 14.68 -8.84
CA GLY A 629 -11.11 14.69 -7.63
C GLY A 629 -10.96 15.98 -6.81
N LEU A 630 -9.75 16.55 -6.69
CA LEU A 630 -9.54 17.83 -5.99
C LEU A 630 -10.16 19.00 -6.76
N GLY A 631 -10.07 18.99 -8.09
CA GLY A 631 -10.76 19.96 -8.95
C GLY A 631 -12.28 19.90 -8.76
N ALA A 632 -12.84 18.69 -8.66
CA ALA A 632 -14.27 18.49 -8.39
C ALA A 632 -14.68 18.95 -6.99
N CYS A 633 -13.84 18.79 -5.96
CA CYS A 633 -14.06 19.39 -4.64
C CYS A 633 -14.09 20.92 -4.68
N ALA A 634 -13.20 21.55 -5.46
CA ALA A 634 -13.16 23.00 -5.61
C ALA A 634 -14.40 23.54 -6.34
N LEU A 635 -14.81 22.88 -7.42
CA LEU A 635 -16.04 23.21 -8.15
C LEU A 635 -17.28 23.07 -7.26
N SER A 636 -17.39 21.95 -6.53
CA SER A 636 -18.46 21.71 -5.57
C SER A 636 -18.52 22.81 -4.50
N SER A 637 -17.36 23.17 -3.94
CA SER A 637 -17.27 24.19 -2.91
C SER A 637 -17.71 25.58 -3.38
N LEU A 638 -17.32 25.96 -4.60
CA LEU A 638 -17.70 27.22 -5.22
C LEU A 638 -19.22 27.33 -5.39
N PHE A 639 -19.84 26.30 -5.96
CA PHE A 639 -21.27 26.32 -6.22
C PHE A 639 -22.10 26.23 -4.93
N PHE A 640 -21.72 25.39 -3.95
CA PHE A 640 -22.40 25.38 -2.65
C PHE A 640 -22.30 26.72 -1.90
N GLY A 641 -21.13 27.37 -1.94
CA GLY A 641 -20.95 28.69 -1.32
C GLY A 641 -21.72 29.81 -2.02
N THR A 642 -22.15 29.58 -3.26
CA THR A 642 -22.87 30.56 -4.08
C THR A 642 -24.38 30.25 -4.20
N ALA A 643 -24.80 29.01 -3.94
CA ALA A 643 -26.17 28.54 -4.21
C ALA A 643 -27.27 29.38 -3.56
N TYR A 644 -27.04 29.93 -2.37
CA TYR A 644 -28.02 30.75 -1.65
C TYR A 644 -27.96 32.26 -1.98
N VAL A 645 -26.98 32.71 -2.77
CA VAL A 645 -26.83 34.12 -3.17
C VAL A 645 -28.07 34.66 -3.91
N PRO A 646 -28.69 33.95 -4.87
CA PRO A 646 -29.88 34.42 -5.58
C PRO A 646 -31.10 34.60 -4.66
N ILE A 647 -31.25 33.72 -3.66
CA ILE A 647 -32.40 33.69 -2.76
C ILE A 647 -32.31 34.80 -1.70
N LYS A 648 -31.10 35.16 -1.27
CA LYS A 648 -30.85 36.02 -0.11
C LYS A 648 -31.56 37.39 -0.13
N ARG A 649 -31.86 37.94 -1.30
CA ARG A 649 -32.52 39.26 -1.45
C ARG A 649 -34.04 39.23 -1.33
N PHE A 650 -34.63 38.05 -1.25
CA PHE A 650 -36.08 37.85 -1.24
C PHE A 650 -36.50 37.27 0.10
N ASP A 651 -37.72 37.61 0.55
CA ASP A 651 -38.28 37.02 1.75
C ASP A 651 -38.65 35.55 1.49
N ALA A 652 -37.94 34.65 2.17
CA ALA A 652 -38.15 33.20 2.10
C ALA A 652 -39.29 32.71 3.01
N SER A 653 -39.90 33.60 3.80
CA SER A 653 -40.98 33.28 4.76
C SER A 653 -40.60 32.08 5.65
N ASN A 654 -41.31 30.95 5.53
CA ASN A 654 -41.03 29.73 6.30
C ASN A 654 -40.05 28.74 5.64
N GLY A 655 -39.59 29.04 4.41
CA GLY A 655 -38.63 28.24 3.65
C GLY A 655 -39.17 26.95 3.01
N ILE A 656 -40.39 26.50 3.33
CA ILE A 656 -40.94 25.21 2.84
C ILE A 656 -41.21 25.28 1.33
N PHE A 657 -41.82 26.37 0.87
CA PHE A 657 -42.06 26.61 -0.55
C PHE A 657 -40.74 26.73 -1.34
N VAL A 658 -39.77 27.46 -0.77
CA VAL A 658 -38.42 27.63 -1.36
C VAL A 658 -37.72 26.28 -1.51
N GLN A 659 -37.75 25.43 -0.47
CA GLN A 659 -37.16 24.08 -0.50
C GLN A 659 -37.77 23.20 -1.60
N TRP A 660 -39.10 23.24 -1.76
CA TRP A 660 -39.77 22.49 -2.82
C TRP A 660 -39.39 22.99 -4.21
N VAL A 661 -39.39 24.31 -4.44
CA VAL A 661 -38.98 24.89 -5.72
C VAL A 661 -37.50 24.62 -6.02
N MET A 662 -36.62 24.69 -5.02
CA MET A 662 -35.22 24.27 -5.14
C MET A 662 -35.12 22.80 -5.56
N SER A 663 -35.92 21.90 -4.96
CA SER A 663 -35.92 20.48 -5.30
C SER A 663 -36.35 20.21 -6.75
N ALA A 664 -37.24 21.03 -7.31
CA ALA A 664 -37.61 20.94 -8.72
C ALA A 664 -36.43 21.31 -9.64
N GLY A 665 -35.68 22.37 -9.31
CA GLY A 665 -34.44 22.72 -10.02
C GLY A 665 -33.37 21.63 -9.92
N ILE A 666 -33.26 20.99 -8.75
CA ILE A 666 -32.35 19.85 -8.54
C ILE A 666 -32.72 18.67 -9.46
N LEU A 667 -34.01 18.33 -9.53
CA LEU A 667 -34.49 17.25 -10.39
C LEU A 667 -34.22 17.53 -11.88
N CYS A 668 -34.39 18.78 -12.33
CA CYS A 668 -34.09 19.19 -13.70
C CYS A 668 -32.63 18.91 -14.08
N VAL A 669 -31.68 19.28 -13.23
CA VAL A 669 -30.26 18.97 -13.46
C VAL A 669 -30.02 17.46 -13.40
N GLY A 670 -30.69 16.74 -12.50
CA GLY A 670 -30.62 15.27 -12.44
C GLY A 670 -31.01 14.60 -13.73
N MET A 671 -32.07 15.06 -14.40
CA MET A 671 -32.50 14.53 -15.70
C MET A 671 -31.43 14.75 -16.78
N VAL A 672 -30.78 15.92 -16.77
CA VAL A 672 -29.68 16.22 -17.70
C VAL A 672 -28.48 15.31 -17.46
N VAL A 673 -28.07 15.12 -16.21
CA VAL A 673 -26.98 14.20 -15.84
C VAL A 673 -27.33 12.75 -16.24
N ASN A 674 -28.58 12.33 -16.02
CA ASN A 674 -29.05 11.00 -16.43
C ASN A 674 -28.93 10.77 -17.94
N ALA A 675 -29.23 11.80 -18.75
CA ALA A 675 -29.08 11.73 -20.19
C ALA A 675 -27.60 11.69 -20.63
N PHE A 676 -26.71 12.42 -19.95
CA PHE A 676 -25.26 12.38 -20.20
C PHE A 676 -24.64 11.02 -19.85
N GLU A 677 -25.16 10.33 -18.83
CA GLU A 677 -24.72 9.00 -18.42
C GLU A 677 -25.43 7.86 -19.19
N GLU A 678 -26.07 8.17 -20.32
CA GLU A 678 -26.75 7.21 -21.19
C GLU A 678 -27.91 6.43 -20.52
N PHE A 679 -28.66 7.10 -19.62
CA PHE A 679 -29.83 6.55 -18.92
C PHE A 679 -29.51 5.29 -18.09
N PRO A 680 -28.67 5.40 -17.05
CA PRO A 680 -28.35 4.30 -16.16
C PRO A 680 -29.60 3.72 -15.48
N LYS A 681 -29.54 2.43 -15.10
CA LYS A 681 -30.63 1.73 -14.41
C LYS A 681 -30.98 2.47 -13.11
N PHE A 682 -32.26 2.79 -12.92
CA PHE A 682 -32.76 3.48 -11.74
C PHE A 682 -32.61 2.62 -10.48
N GLN A 683 -32.08 3.19 -9.40
CA GLN A 683 -31.76 2.48 -8.16
C GLN A 683 -32.53 3.07 -6.97
N PRO A 684 -33.66 2.46 -6.55
CA PRO A 684 -34.51 3.02 -5.49
C PRO A 684 -33.79 3.21 -4.16
N PHE A 685 -32.80 2.38 -3.84
CA PHE A 685 -32.05 2.50 -2.59
C PHE A 685 -31.23 3.81 -2.51
N ALA A 686 -30.76 4.34 -3.65
CA ALA A 686 -30.09 5.65 -3.69
C ALA A 686 -31.02 6.81 -3.29
N MET A 687 -32.34 6.66 -3.47
CA MET A 687 -33.32 7.69 -3.07
C MET A 687 -33.32 7.94 -1.56
N VAL A 688 -32.97 6.93 -0.76
CA VAL A 688 -32.89 7.05 0.71
C VAL A 688 -31.87 8.13 1.10
N GLY A 689 -30.73 8.19 0.39
CA GLY A 689 -29.74 9.25 0.60
C GLY A 689 -30.35 10.64 0.35
N GLY A 690 -31.06 10.80 -0.77
CA GLY A 690 -31.71 12.07 -1.11
C GLY A 690 -32.79 12.48 -0.08
N ALA A 691 -33.55 11.49 0.42
CA ALA A 691 -34.54 11.72 1.46
C ALA A 691 -33.91 12.22 2.78
N LEU A 692 -32.79 11.61 3.21
CA LEU A 692 -32.05 12.04 4.40
C LEU A 692 -31.58 13.49 4.27
N TRP A 693 -31.02 13.86 3.11
CA TRP A 693 -30.65 15.25 2.85
C TRP A 693 -31.84 16.21 2.93
N ALA A 694 -32.96 15.87 2.29
CA ALA A 694 -34.15 16.72 2.28
C ALA A 694 -34.75 16.93 3.68
N LEU A 695 -34.75 15.89 4.53
CA LEU A 695 -35.18 15.96 5.92
C LEU A 695 -34.25 16.84 6.77
N GLY A 696 -32.94 16.74 6.56
CA GLY A 696 -31.97 17.65 7.17
C GLY A 696 -32.25 19.11 6.80
N ASN A 697 -32.46 19.38 5.50
CA ASN A 697 -32.63 20.74 5.00
C ASN A 697 -33.96 21.38 5.40
N PHE A 698 -35.01 20.58 5.59
CA PHE A 698 -36.28 21.05 6.15
C PHE A 698 -36.12 21.71 7.53
N THR A 699 -35.21 21.21 8.37
CA THR A 699 -34.99 21.74 9.73
C THR A 699 -34.08 22.97 9.76
N ALA A 700 -33.44 23.35 8.66
CA ALA A 700 -32.44 24.41 8.62
C ALA A 700 -33.01 25.78 9.03
N VAL A 701 -34.17 26.17 8.49
CA VAL A 701 -34.81 27.47 8.80
C VAL A 701 -35.24 27.58 10.27
N PRO A 702 -35.94 26.58 10.85
CA PRO A 702 -36.23 26.57 12.29
C PRO A 702 -34.99 26.68 13.19
N ILE A 703 -33.90 25.99 12.85
CA ILE A 703 -32.64 26.07 13.61
C ILE A 703 -32.08 27.50 13.58
N MET A 704 -32.02 28.11 12.39
CA MET A 704 -31.49 29.47 12.21
C MET A 704 -32.29 30.51 12.97
N ASN A 705 -33.62 30.36 13.06
CA ASN A 705 -34.49 31.27 13.79
C ASN A 705 -34.29 31.21 15.32
N VAL A 706 -33.87 30.07 15.87
CA VAL A 706 -33.68 29.90 17.34
C VAL A 706 -32.23 30.12 17.78
N LEU A 707 -31.26 29.56 17.05
CA LEU A 707 -29.83 29.63 17.41
C LEU A 707 -29.10 30.82 16.80
N GLY A 708 -29.68 31.43 15.77
CA GLY A 708 -29.01 32.37 14.88
C GLY A 708 -28.25 31.66 13.76
N LEU A 709 -28.15 32.36 12.63
CA LEU A 709 -27.57 31.89 11.37
C LEU A 709 -26.16 31.27 11.54
N GLY A 710 -25.23 31.99 12.20
CA GLY A 710 -23.84 31.53 12.36
C GLY A 710 -23.66 30.32 13.28
N MET A 711 -24.37 30.29 14.41
CA MET A 711 -24.26 29.19 15.39
C MET A 711 -24.95 27.92 14.87
N GLY A 712 -26.09 28.06 14.18
CA GLY A 712 -26.74 26.93 13.52
C GLY A 712 -25.82 26.27 12.51
N MET A 713 -25.32 27.05 11.54
CA MET A 713 -24.42 26.56 10.48
C MET A 713 -23.18 25.84 11.00
N LEU A 714 -22.59 26.35 12.08
CA LEU A 714 -21.44 25.70 12.71
C LEU A 714 -21.77 24.31 13.24
N ILE A 715 -22.88 24.18 13.98
CA ILE A 715 -23.23 22.94 14.68
C ILE A 715 -23.55 21.83 13.67
N TRP A 716 -24.46 22.08 12.73
CA TRP A 716 -24.80 21.06 11.74
C TRP A 716 -23.66 20.85 10.73
N GLY A 717 -22.91 21.90 10.37
CA GLY A 717 -21.80 21.82 9.42
C GLY A 717 -20.62 21.01 9.97
N THR A 718 -20.27 21.21 11.24
CA THR A 718 -19.25 20.40 11.94
C THR A 718 -19.70 18.96 12.06
N THR A 719 -20.97 18.73 12.41
CA THR A 719 -21.52 17.39 12.55
C THR A 719 -21.57 16.66 11.21
N ASN A 720 -21.96 17.33 10.12
CA ASN A 720 -21.92 16.79 8.75
C ASN A 720 -20.49 16.37 8.37
N CYS A 721 -19.53 17.27 8.55
CA CYS A 721 -18.12 17.03 8.25
C CYS A 721 -17.57 15.82 9.03
N VAL A 722 -17.72 15.82 10.35
CA VAL A 722 -17.19 14.76 11.22
C VAL A 722 -17.89 13.43 10.98
N CYS A 723 -19.22 13.44 10.81
CA CYS A 723 -19.99 12.22 10.57
C CYS A 723 -19.59 11.58 9.23
N GLY A 724 -19.62 12.34 8.13
CA GLY A 724 -19.23 11.81 6.81
C GLY A 724 -17.76 11.39 6.73
N TRP A 725 -16.85 12.16 7.35
CA TRP A 725 -15.44 11.77 7.47
C TRP A 725 -15.28 10.46 8.27
N SER A 726 -16.02 10.29 9.37
CA SER A 726 -15.95 9.09 10.22
C SER A 726 -16.49 7.85 9.51
N VAL A 727 -17.58 8.00 8.74
CA VAL A 727 -18.14 6.94 7.90
C VAL A 727 -17.09 6.40 6.94
N GLY A 728 -16.46 7.27 6.14
CA GLY A 728 -15.43 6.85 5.19
C GLY A 728 -14.16 6.33 5.86
N ARG A 729 -13.72 6.97 6.96
CA ARG A 729 -12.46 6.61 7.64
C ARG A 729 -12.53 5.27 8.37
N PHE A 730 -13.65 4.98 9.03
CA PHE A 730 -13.82 3.79 9.87
C PHE A 730 -14.68 2.72 9.23
N GLY A 731 -15.31 2.98 8.08
CA GLY A 731 -16.21 2.05 7.42
C GLY A 731 -17.52 1.85 8.19
N LEU A 732 -18.07 2.93 8.77
CA LEU A 732 -19.32 2.84 9.52
C LEU A 732 -20.48 2.50 8.56
N PHE A 733 -21.50 1.80 9.07
CA PHE A 733 -22.66 1.34 8.30
C PHE A 733 -22.35 0.35 7.17
N GLY A 734 -21.25 -0.41 7.31
CA GLY A 734 -20.86 -1.46 6.37
C GLY A 734 -20.10 -0.97 5.14
N VAL A 735 -19.83 0.33 5.01
CA VAL A 735 -19.00 0.89 3.94
C VAL A 735 -17.53 0.46 4.11
N LYS A 736 -16.79 0.29 3.02
CA LYS A 736 -15.38 -0.10 3.08
C LYS A 736 -14.53 1.02 3.68
N ALA A 737 -13.80 0.71 4.74
CA ALA A 737 -12.94 1.69 5.41
C ALA A 737 -11.79 2.15 4.51
N PHE A 738 -11.62 3.46 4.37
CA PHE A 738 -10.52 4.07 3.63
C PHE A 738 -9.54 4.78 4.57
N VAL A 739 -8.26 4.37 4.54
CA VAL A 739 -7.18 4.99 5.33
C VAL A 739 -6.30 5.84 4.42
N PRO A 740 -6.21 7.16 4.63
CA PRO A 740 -5.32 8.03 3.84
C PRO A 740 -3.84 7.62 3.98
N ALA A 741 -3.01 7.93 2.97
CA ALA A 741 -1.58 7.58 2.98
C ALA A 741 -0.82 8.24 4.13
N MET A 742 -1.18 9.47 4.49
CA MET A 742 -0.66 10.19 5.66
C MET A 742 -1.78 10.52 6.66
N PRO A 743 -2.13 9.58 7.56
CA PRO A 743 -3.24 9.78 8.49
C PRO A 743 -3.08 11.01 9.39
N LEU A 744 -1.87 11.27 9.90
CA LEU A 744 -1.60 12.41 10.77
C LEU A 744 -1.93 13.75 10.10
N LEU A 745 -1.58 13.88 8.81
CA LEU A 745 -1.86 15.09 8.04
C LEU A 745 -3.37 15.29 7.83
N ASN A 746 -4.10 14.19 7.60
CA ASN A 746 -5.55 14.19 7.48
C ASN A 746 -6.24 14.66 8.77
N TYR A 747 -5.83 14.13 9.93
CA TYR A 747 -6.37 14.54 11.23
C TYR A 747 -6.08 16.00 11.55
N LEU A 748 -4.84 16.46 11.32
CA LEU A 748 -4.47 17.86 11.53
C LEU A 748 -5.29 18.78 10.62
N GLY A 749 -5.45 18.42 9.35
CA GLY A 749 -6.25 19.16 8.39
C GLY A 749 -7.74 19.24 8.81
N LEU A 750 -8.34 18.12 9.24
CA LEU A 750 -9.71 18.09 9.76
C LEU A 750 -9.90 19.05 10.95
N VAL A 751 -8.99 19.00 11.93
CA VAL A 751 -9.04 19.87 13.11
C VAL A 751 -8.95 21.34 12.70
N MET A 752 -8.03 21.68 11.79
CA MET A 752 -7.88 23.06 11.29
C MET A 752 -9.14 23.54 10.58
N VAL A 753 -9.76 22.71 9.75
CA VAL A 753 -11.00 23.05 9.06
C VAL A 753 -12.14 23.32 10.07
N ILE A 754 -12.27 22.52 11.12
CA ILE A 754 -13.28 22.73 12.18
C ILE A 754 -13.01 24.04 12.94
N ILE A 755 -11.75 24.34 13.25
CA ILE A 755 -11.34 25.61 13.87
C ILE A 755 -11.69 26.79 12.94
N GLY A 756 -11.46 26.63 11.64
CA GLY A 756 -11.85 27.62 10.63
C GLY A 756 -13.35 27.90 10.62
N GLY A 757 -14.17 26.84 10.63
CA GLY A 757 -15.63 26.94 10.79
C GLY A 757 -16.05 27.69 12.06
N PHE A 758 -15.38 27.43 13.19
CA PHE A 758 -15.61 28.14 14.44
C PHE A 758 -15.34 29.65 14.30
N PHE A 759 -14.24 30.05 13.65
CA PHE A 759 -13.97 31.47 13.39
C PHE A 759 -15.03 32.10 12.46
N PHE A 760 -15.52 31.38 11.44
CA PHE A 760 -16.62 31.86 10.59
C PHE A 760 -17.89 32.13 11.39
N SER A 761 -18.19 31.29 12.40
CA SER A 761 -19.38 31.47 13.25
C SER A 761 -19.34 32.76 14.11
N GLN A 762 -18.15 33.31 14.35
CA GLN A 762 -17.98 34.53 15.16
C GLN A 762 -18.17 35.82 14.35
N LEU A 763 -18.26 35.74 13.02
CA LEU A 763 -18.49 36.90 12.17
C LEU A 763 -19.90 37.44 12.39
N ARG A 764 -19.98 38.71 12.80
CA ARG A 764 -21.26 39.44 12.92
C ARG A 764 -21.45 40.33 11.68
N PRO A 765 -22.60 40.27 11.00
CA PRO A 765 -22.94 41.24 9.96
C PRO A 765 -22.94 42.66 10.54
N THR A 766 -22.38 43.63 9.83
CA THR A 766 -22.23 45.02 10.29
C THR A 766 -23.41 45.91 9.89
N VAL A 767 -24.27 45.46 8.98
CA VAL A 767 -25.46 46.23 8.57
C VAL A 767 -26.59 45.96 9.57
N SER A 768 -26.85 46.95 10.41
CA SER A 768 -28.04 47.10 11.24
C SER A 768 -29.29 47.02 10.35
N ASN A 769 -30.29 46.25 10.77
CA ASN A 769 -31.67 46.54 10.39
C ASN A 769 -31.98 48.02 10.70
N PRO A 770 -32.88 48.69 9.96
CA PRO A 770 -33.28 50.06 10.26
C PRO A 770 -33.61 50.18 11.75
N THR A 771 -33.08 51.24 12.36
CA THR A 771 -33.12 51.56 13.78
C THR A 771 -34.50 51.36 14.39
N ALA A 772 -34.52 50.74 15.57
CA ALA A 772 -35.69 50.53 16.43
C ALA A 772 -36.34 51.84 16.96
N GLU A 773 -36.07 52.99 16.33
CA GLU A 773 -36.64 54.29 16.65
C GLU A 773 -37.57 54.84 15.54
N GLU A 774 -37.56 54.28 14.32
CA GLU A 774 -38.53 54.66 13.27
C GLU A 774 -39.83 53.83 13.29
N ILE A 775 -39.85 52.68 13.99
CA ILE A 775 -41.06 51.86 14.15
C ILE A 775 -41.96 52.40 15.29
N VAL A 776 -41.38 53.16 16.23
CA VAL A 776 -42.10 53.70 17.40
C VAL A 776 -43.11 54.80 17.00
N ILE A 777 -42.94 55.46 15.85
CA ILE A 777 -43.82 56.59 15.43
C ILE A 777 -45.06 56.12 14.64
N VAL A 778 -45.11 54.86 14.18
CA VAL A 778 -46.26 54.35 13.40
C VAL A 778 -47.20 53.48 14.25
N GLU A 779 -46.76 52.96 15.40
CA GLU A 779 -47.59 52.13 16.29
C GLU A 779 -48.58 52.89 17.19
N GLU A 780 -48.55 54.23 17.24
CA GLU A 780 -49.40 55.02 18.16
C GLU A 780 -50.69 55.63 17.55
N SER A 781 -50.94 55.59 16.24
CA SER A 781 -52.10 56.29 15.63
C SER A 781 -53.29 55.42 15.15
N SER A 782 -53.27 54.10 15.34
CA SER A 782 -54.34 53.24 14.81
C SER A 782 -54.88 52.19 15.79
N ARG A 783 -55.02 52.55 17.08
CA ARG A 783 -55.94 51.88 18.00
C ARG A 783 -57.19 52.72 18.22
N SER A 784 -58.16 52.63 17.31
CA SER A 784 -59.58 52.72 17.70
C SER A 784 -60.49 52.04 16.66
N VAL A 785 -61.45 51.25 17.17
CA VAL A 785 -62.67 50.73 16.51
C VAL A 785 -62.60 49.34 15.84
N ARG A 786 -62.87 48.32 16.66
CA ARG A 786 -63.90 47.24 16.53
C ARG A 786 -63.84 46.21 15.37
N GLY A 787 -63.83 44.92 15.74
CA GLY A 787 -64.70 43.89 15.15
C GLY A 787 -64.05 42.60 14.64
N ASP A 788 -64.05 41.57 15.50
CA ASP A 788 -64.23 40.12 15.25
C ASP A 788 -63.42 39.28 14.22
N THR A 789 -63.16 38.06 14.69
CA THR A 789 -62.84 36.77 14.03
C THR A 789 -61.39 36.41 13.65
N ASP A 790 -60.99 35.29 14.26
CA ASP A 790 -59.83 34.42 14.09
C ASP A 790 -59.12 34.42 12.72
N GLU A 791 -57.78 34.43 12.75
CA GLU A 791 -56.96 33.40 12.08
C GLU A 791 -55.51 33.46 12.59
N ASP A 792 -55.22 32.61 13.57
CA ASP A 792 -53.87 32.27 14.02
C ASP A 792 -53.19 31.35 12.97
N SER A 793 -52.00 31.73 12.49
CA SER A 793 -51.00 30.78 11.97
C SER A 793 -49.59 31.37 11.96
N PRO A 794 -48.68 30.80 12.78
CA PRO A 794 -47.46 30.22 12.23
C PRO A 794 -47.05 28.92 12.96
N LEU A 795 -46.86 27.82 12.20
CA LEU A 795 -46.23 26.57 12.68
C LEU A 795 -44.85 26.41 12.04
N LEU A 796 -43.76 26.21 12.78
CA LEU A 796 -43.49 25.02 13.59
C LEU A 796 -42.91 25.35 14.99
N ALA A 797 -43.04 26.60 15.44
CA ALA A 797 -42.39 27.11 16.66
C ALA A 797 -43.37 27.61 17.74
N THR A 798 -44.69 27.56 17.50
CA THR A 798 -45.65 28.37 18.27
C THR A 798 -46.86 27.62 18.82
N THR A 799 -46.94 26.29 18.77
CA THR A 799 -47.98 25.56 19.54
C THR A 799 -47.39 24.58 20.55
N VAL A 800 -46.31 23.87 20.22
CA VAL A 800 -45.61 23.01 21.19
C VAL A 800 -44.70 23.82 22.14
N LEU A 801 -44.28 25.01 21.72
CA LEU A 801 -43.30 25.86 22.44
C LEU A 801 -43.90 27.12 23.07
N VAL A 802 -45.22 27.33 23.01
CA VAL A 802 -45.86 28.54 23.57
C VAL A 802 -45.88 28.59 25.10
N GLY A 803 -45.46 27.51 25.79
CA GLY A 803 -45.19 27.51 27.24
C GLY A 803 -43.76 27.17 27.67
N LEU A 804 -42.83 27.00 26.73
CA LEU A 804 -41.48 26.47 27.03
C LEU A 804 -40.45 27.58 27.30
N ASP A 805 -39.66 27.40 28.37
CA ASP A 805 -38.56 28.31 28.76
C ASP A 805 -37.54 28.50 27.61
N ARG A 806 -36.96 29.70 27.52
CA ARG A 806 -36.00 30.10 26.47
C ARG A 806 -34.79 29.15 26.40
N ARG A 807 -34.39 28.56 27.53
CA ARG A 807 -33.31 27.56 27.59
C ARG A 807 -33.69 26.26 26.91
N THR A 808 -34.93 25.79 27.11
CA THR A 808 -35.44 24.55 26.52
C THR A 808 -35.58 24.68 25.01
N LYS A 809 -36.07 25.82 24.51
CA LYS A 809 -36.14 26.09 23.06
C LYS A 809 -34.76 26.02 22.41
N ARG A 810 -33.76 26.62 23.06
CA ARG A 810 -32.37 26.62 22.58
C ARG A 810 -31.77 25.21 22.59
N LEU A 811 -32.02 24.42 23.63
CA LEU A 811 -31.55 23.02 23.71
C LEU A 811 -32.15 22.15 22.60
N ILE A 812 -33.46 22.25 22.37
CA ILE A 812 -34.14 21.52 21.29
C ILE A 812 -33.53 21.88 19.95
N ALA A 813 -33.30 23.16 19.67
CA ALA A 813 -32.70 23.59 18.41
C ALA A 813 -31.26 23.07 18.22
N VAL A 814 -30.46 22.95 19.29
CA VAL A 814 -29.12 22.31 19.23
C VAL A 814 -29.24 20.82 18.88
N ILE A 815 -30.16 20.09 19.52
CA ILE A 815 -30.38 18.66 19.25
C ILE A 815 -30.81 18.46 17.79
N VAL A 816 -31.76 19.27 17.30
CA VAL A 816 -32.22 19.23 15.91
C VAL A 816 -31.07 19.57 14.94
N ALA A 817 -30.20 20.53 15.26
CA ALA A 817 -29.02 20.85 14.44
C ALA A 817 -28.00 19.70 14.37
N LEU A 818 -27.78 18.98 15.48
CA LEU A 818 -26.92 17.79 15.49
C LEU A 818 -27.52 16.67 14.63
N MET A 819 -28.83 16.40 14.76
CA MET A 819 -29.51 15.40 13.94
C MET A 819 -29.48 15.75 12.45
N ALA A 820 -29.73 17.01 12.09
CA ALA A 820 -29.62 17.48 10.71
C ALA A 820 -28.20 17.27 10.14
N GLY A 821 -27.17 17.57 10.95
CA GLY A 821 -25.79 17.31 10.58
C GLY A 821 -25.48 15.83 10.35
N ILE A 822 -26.04 14.92 11.16
CA ILE A 822 -25.90 13.47 10.95
C ILE A 822 -26.54 13.07 9.62
N PHE A 823 -27.77 13.51 9.34
CA PHE A 823 -28.46 13.21 8.08
C PHE A 823 -27.69 13.68 6.85
N TYR A 824 -27.07 14.86 6.91
CA TYR A 824 -26.16 15.30 5.84
C TYR A 824 -24.91 14.42 5.74
N GLY A 825 -24.32 14.04 6.87
CA GLY A 825 -23.11 13.21 6.91
C GLY A 825 -23.31 11.80 6.34
N VAL A 826 -24.51 11.23 6.51
CA VAL A 826 -24.83 9.88 6.02
C VAL A 826 -25.50 9.87 4.64
N THR A 827 -25.68 11.03 3.99
CA THR A 827 -26.44 11.14 2.74
C THR A 827 -25.88 10.27 1.59
N PHE A 828 -24.56 10.07 1.57
CA PHE A 828 -23.90 9.25 0.56
C PHE A 828 -23.84 7.75 0.91
N VAL A 829 -24.15 7.37 2.16
CA VAL A 829 -24.01 5.98 2.64
C VAL A 829 -24.77 4.98 1.76
N PRO A 830 -26.05 5.19 1.39
CA PRO A 830 -26.77 4.21 0.57
C PRO A 830 -26.14 3.97 -0.80
N VAL A 831 -25.59 5.01 -1.42
CA VAL A 831 -24.93 4.91 -2.74
C VAL A 831 -23.60 4.17 -2.61
N ILE A 832 -22.76 4.56 -1.66
CA ILE A 832 -21.45 3.91 -1.47
C ILE A 832 -21.60 2.45 -1.02
N TYR A 833 -22.61 2.16 -0.19
CA TYR A 833 -22.90 0.79 0.22
C TYR A 833 -23.16 -0.11 -1.00
N MET A 834 -23.91 0.35 -2.00
CA MET A 834 -24.12 -0.39 -3.25
C MET A 834 -22.82 -0.52 -4.07
N GLN A 835 -22.02 0.54 -4.15
CA GLN A 835 -20.72 0.51 -4.86
C GLN A 835 -19.73 -0.49 -4.24
N ASP A 836 -19.75 -0.64 -2.92
CA ASP A 836 -18.83 -1.51 -2.16
C ASP A 836 -19.29 -2.98 -2.09
N HIS A 837 -20.58 -3.28 -2.33
CA HIS A 837 -21.14 -4.64 -2.28
C HIS A 837 -21.66 -5.12 -3.65
N PRO A 838 -20.77 -5.31 -4.65
CA PRO A 838 -21.18 -5.79 -5.97
C PRO A 838 -21.78 -7.21 -5.94
N GLU A 839 -21.49 -7.99 -4.88
CA GLU A 839 -22.10 -9.32 -4.70
C GLU A 839 -23.60 -9.25 -4.38
N GLN A 840 -24.04 -8.21 -3.67
CA GLN A 840 -25.45 -7.98 -3.34
C GLN A 840 -26.16 -7.18 -4.44
N PHE A 841 -25.41 -6.36 -5.19
CA PHE A 841 -25.91 -5.51 -6.27
C PHE A 841 -25.09 -5.70 -7.57
N PRO A 842 -25.22 -6.85 -8.26
CA PRO A 842 -24.38 -7.20 -9.41
C PRO A 842 -24.56 -6.27 -10.63
N ASP A 843 -25.74 -5.67 -10.78
CA ASP A 843 -26.06 -4.73 -11.87
C ASP A 843 -25.75 -3.26 -11.53
N ALA A 844 -25.18 -2.99 -10.35
CA ALA A 844 -25.01 -1.63 -9.85
C ALA A 844 -23.69 -1.02 -10.36
N SER A 845 -23.77 0.20 -10.91
CA SER A 845 -22.60 0.90 -11.48
C SER A 845 -21.58 1.23 -10.41
N LYS A 846 -20.29 1.19 -10.74
CA LYS A 846 -19.24 1.69 -9.83
C LYS A 846 -19.11 3.21 -9.86
N SER A 847 -19.64 3.88 -10.89
CA SER A 847 -19.64 5.34 -11.00
C SER A 847 -20.74 5.94 -10.12
N GLY A 848 -20.38 6.88 -9.26
CA GLY A 848 -21.31 7.64 -8.42
C GLY A 848 -22.29 8.48 -9.24
N LEU A 849 -21.89 8.92 -10.45
CA LEU A 849 -22.73 9.72 -11.34
C LEU A 849 -23.99 8.97 -11.78
N ALA A 850 -23.92 7.65 -11.94
CA ALA A 850 -25.06 6.82 -12.32
C ALA A 850 -26.21 6.86 -11.29
N TYR A 851 -25.92 7.21 -10.03
CA TYR A 851 -26.91 7.26 -8.95
C TYR A 851 -27.49 8.66 -8.72
N VAL A 852 -26.94 9.71 -9.33
CA VAL A 852 -27.31 11.11 -9.09
C VAL A 852 -28.80 11.34 -9.36
N PHE A 853 -29.31 10.81 -10.47
CA PHE A 853 -30.72 10.93 -10.82
C PHE A 853 -31.64 10.28 -9.78
N SER A 854 -31.34 9.03 -9.39
CA SER A 854 -32.09 8.31 -8.36
C SER A 854 -32.04 9.04 -7.01
N TYR A 855 -30.88 9.56 -6.62
CA TYR A 855 -30.70 10.37 -5.42
C TYR A 855 -31.54 11.66 -5.46
N PHE A 856 -31.55 12.40 -6.58
CA PHE A 856 -32.36 13.62 -6.73
C PHE A 856 -33.87 13.36 -6.76
N CYS A 857 -34.32 12.23 -7.30
CA CYS A 857 -35.72 11.80 -7.17
C CYS A 857 -36.12 11.64 -5.69
N GLY A 858 -35.24 11.09 -4.85
CA GLY A 858 -35.46 11.00 -3.40
C GLY A 858 -35.65 12.36 -2.74
N ILE A 859 -34.84 13.36 -3.13
CA ILE A 859 -34.98 14.75 -2.65
C ILE A 859 -36.35 15.33 -3.03
N PHE A 860 -36.72 15.24 -4.31
CA PHE A 860 -37.94 15.84 -4.84
C PHE A 860 -39.21 15.23 -4.23
N ILE A 861 -39.27 13.90 -4.12
CA ILE A 861 -40.42 13.20 -3.52
C ILE A 861 -40.57 13.58 -2.05
N THR A 862 -39.46 13.61 -1.30
CA THR A 862 -39.47 13.97 0.12
C THR A 862 -39.89 15.44 0.32
N ALA A 863 -39.36 16.36 -0.48
CA ALA A 863 -39.74 17.77 -0.43
C ALA A 863 -41.22 17.98 -0.80
N THR A 864 -41.72 17.24 -1.80
CA THR A 864 -43.14 17.27 -2.20
C THR A 864 -44.03 16.72 -1.09
N PHE A 865 -43.64 15.63 -0.45
CA PHE A 865 -44.36 15.07 0.70
C PHE A 865 -44.44 16.07 1.86
N LEU A 866 -43.33 16.73 2.21
CA LEU A 866 -43.31 17.76 3.24
C LEU A 866 -44.19 18.97 2.89
N LEU A 867 -44.23 19.37 1.61
CA LEU A 867 -45.13 20.43 1.14
C LEU A 867 -46.60 20.02 1.26
N VAL A 868 -46.95 18.78 0.89
CA VAL A 868 -48.33 18.26 1.01
C VAL A 868 -48.77 18.24 2.47
N LEU A 869 -47.90 17.79 3.38
CA LEU A 869 -48.18 17.84 4.83
C LEU A 869 -48.39 19.29 5.31
N TYR A 870 -47.59 20.23 4.80
CA TYR A 870 -47.74 21.64 5.12
C TYR A 870 -49.07 22.21 4.62
N ILE A 871 -49.47 21.90 3.38
CA ILE A 871 -50.77 22.33 2.82
C ILE A 871 -51.94 21.77 3.63
N ALA A 872 -51.89 20.48 3.97
CA ALA A 872 -52.91 19.83 4.79
C ALA A 872 -53.00 20.46 6.19
N TYR A 873 -51.84 20.76 6.79
CA TYR A 873 -51.77 21.40 8.10
C TYR A 873 -52.31 22.83 8.08
N SER A 874 -51.95 23.61 7.06
CA SER A 874 -52.35 25.00 6.89
C SER A 874 -53.79 25.17 6.36
N GLY A 875 -54.62 24.12 6.36
CA GLY A 875 -55.99 24.19 5.86
C GLY A 875 -56.09 24.67 4.41
N ASN A 876 -55.10 24.32 3.57
CA ASN A 876 -54.95 24.78 2.19
C ASN A 876 -54.68 26.30 2.03
N ASN A 877 -54.11 26.95 3.04
CA ASN A 877 -53.65 28.36 2.98
C ASN A 877 -52.11 28.49 3.19
N PRO A 878 -51.27 27.94 2.29
CA PRO A 878 -49.81 28.02 2.44
C PRO A 878 -49.28 29.42 2.08
N VAL A 879 -48.39 29.96 2.92
CA VAL A 879 -47.62 31.18 2.60
C VAL A 879 -46.69 30.94 1.40
N VAL A 880 -46.97 31.60 0.27
CA VAL A 880 -46.21 31.48 -0.99
C VAL A 880 -45.76 32.86 -1.48
N ASN A 881 -44.45 33.05 -1.61
CA ASN A 881 -43.88 34.23 -2.25
C ASN A 881 -43.57 33.92 -3.72
N ASN A 882 -44.35 34.48 -4.65
CA ASN A 882 -44.16 34.23 -6.07
C ASN A 882 -42.83 34.79 -6.63
N LYS A 883 -42.31 35.88 -6.06
CA LYS A 883 -41.08 36.55 -6.54
C LYS A 883 -39.81 35.71 -6.33
N ILE A 884 -39.83 34.77 -5.37
CA ILE A 884 -38.66 33.94 -5.04
C ILE A 884 -38.54 32.67 -5.91
N THR A 885 -39.55 32.36 -6.72
CA THR A 885 -39.63 31.11 -7.49
C THR A 885 -38.43 30.93 -8.44
N GLY A 886 -38.16 31.91 -9.29
CA GLY A 886 -37.01 31.88 -10.22
C GLY A 886 -35.65 31.79 -9.52
N PRO A 887 -35.37 32.67 -8.54
CA PRO A 887 -34.16 32.58 -7.71
C PRO A 887 -33.99 31.22 -7.00
N SER A 888 -35.08 30.61 -6.54
CA SER A 888 -35.08 29.30 -5.88
C SER A 888 -34.76 28.17 -6.87
N LEU A 889 -35.30 28.22 -8.10
CA LEU A 889 -34.93 27.26 -9.15
C LEU A 889 -33.43 27.34 -9.48
N LEU A 890 -32.91 28.56 -9.64
CA LEU A 890 -31.49 28.78 -9.93
C LEU A 890 -30.59 28.24 -8.81
N ALA A 891 -30.94 28.52 -7.55
CA ALA A 891 -30.24 27.99 -6.39
C ALA A 891 -30.24 26.45 -6.35
N GLY A 892 -31.39 25.84 -6.68
CA GLY A 892 -31.51 24.39 -6.83
C GLY A 892 -30.58 23.82 -7.91
N CYS A 893 -30.53 24.45 -9.08
CA CYS A 893 -29.61 24.05 -10.15
C CYS A 893 -28.13 24.16 -9.73
N MET A 894 -27.76 25.28 -9.09
CA MET A 894 -26.39 25.48 -8.58
C MET A 894 -26.01 24.44 -7.54
N TRP A 895 -26.92 24.14 -6.61
CA TRP A 895 -26.71 23.09 -5.61
C TRP A 895 -26.59 21.71 -6.25
N ALA A 896 -27.39 21.39 -7.28
CA ALA A 896 -27.33 20.10 -7.97
C ALA A 896 -26.02 19.89 -8.73
N ILE A 897 -25.49 20.94 -9.38
CA ILE A 897 -24.16 20.90 -10.01
C ILE A 897 -23.09 20.63 -8.96
N ALA A 898 -23.15 21.31 -7.81
CA ALA A 898 -22.22 21.10 -6.71
C ALA A 898 -22.27 19.67 -6.15
N GLN A 899 -23.48 19.13 -5.98
CA GLN A 899 -23.70 17.78 -5.46
C GLN A 899 -23.23 16.71 -6.45
N THR A 900 -23.48 16.89 -7.74
CA THR A 900 -22.99 16.00 -8.81
C THR A 900 -21.45 15.99 -8.84
N SER A 901 -20.83 17.16 -8.72
CA SER A 901 -19.37 17.29 -8.61
C SER A 901 -18.83 16.59 -7.35
N TRP A 902 -19.58 16.59 -6.25
CA TRP A 902 -19.19 15.88 -5.02
C TRP A 902 -19.28 14.36 -5.18
N PHE A 903 -20.29 13.82 -5.87
CA PHE A 903 -20.32 12.40 -6.22
C PHE A 903 -19.05 11.98 -6.98
N PHE A 904 -18.69 12.73 -8.02
CA PHE A 904 -17.46 12.48 -8.76
C PHE A 904 -16.18 12.61 -7.91
N ALA A 905 -16.14 13.58 -7.00
CA ALA A 905 -15.03 13.73 -6.06
C ALA A 905 -14.91 12.54 -5.10
N ASN A 906 -16.03 11.98 -4.63
CA ASN A 906 -16.03 10.83 -3.73
C ASN A 906 -15.42 9.59 -4.38
N ASP A 907 -15.76 9.31 -5.64
CA ASP A 907 -15.20 8.18 -6.38
C ASP A 907 -13.67 8.29 -6.54
N ASN A 908 -13.16 9.51 -6.69
CA ASN A 908 -11.75 9.77 -6.95
C ASN A 908 -10.91 9.99 -5.68
N LEU A 909 -11.46 10.58 -4.62
CA LEU A 909 -10.74 10.97 -3.40
C LEU A 909 -11.12 10.18 -2.15
N SER A 910 -12.27 9.53 -2.12
CA SER A 910 -12.94 8.99 -0.92
C SER A 910 -13.50 10.07 0.02
N GLN A 911 -14.55 9.69 0.74
CA GLN A 911 -15.26 10.50 1.73
C GLN A 911 -14.36 11.08 2.84
N SER A 912 -13.31 10.36 3.25
CA SER A 912 -12.40 10.83 4.30
C SER A 912 -11.57 12.05 3.90
N ILE A 913 -11.57 12.40 2.61
CA ILE A 913 -10.84 13.54 2.06
C ILE A 913 -11.81 14.59 1.53
N THR A 914 -12.88 14.18 0.84
CA THR A 914 -13.86 15.12 0.29
C THR A 914 -14.66 15.85 1.36
N PHE A 915 -15.20 15.17 2.38
CA PHE A 915 -16.10 15.78 3.38
C PHE A 915 -15.49 16.99 4.11
N PRO A 916 -14.25 16.92 4.62
CA PRO A 916 -13.62 18.08 5.25
C PRO A 916 -13.46 19.26 4.30
N ILE A 917 -13.16 19.00 3.02
CA ILE A 917 -12.98 20.05 2.01
C ILE A 917 -14.35 20.65 1.65
N THR A 918 -15.27 19.83 1.11
CA THR A 918 -16.54 20.30 0.54
C THR A 918 -17.56 20.77 1.56
N SER A 919 -17.44 20.39 2.84
CA SER A 919 -18.38 20.89 3.87
C SER A 919 -18.01 22.28 4.40
N MET A 920 -16.76 22.72 4.24
CA MET A 920 -16.23 23.88 4.95
C MET A 920 -15.64 24.96 4.04
N LEU A 921 -15.04 24.60 2.89
CA LEU A 921 -14.66 25.57 1.87
C LEU A 921 -15.83 26.39 1.29
N PRO A 922 -17.08 25.88 1.15
CA PRO A 922 -18.22 26.72 0.78
C PRO A 922 -18.37 27.97 1.65
N GLY A 923 -18.03 27.89 2.93
CA GLY A 923 -18.07 29.01 3.86
C GLY A 923 -17.11 30.14 3.45
N VAL A 924 -15.96 29.80 2.89
CA VAL A 924 -15.00 30.77 2.32
C VAL A 924 -15.65 31.50 1.14
N CYS A 925 -16.22 30.77 0.19
CA CYS A 925 -16.89 31.35 -0.98
C CYS A 925 -18.07 32.25 -0.59
N ALA A 926 -18.93 31.80 0.34
CA ALA A 926 -20.05 32.57 0.85
C ALA A 926 -19.60 33.86 1.57
N ALA A 927 -18.49 33.80 2.31
CA ALA A 927 -17.93 34.97 2.97
C ALA A 927 -17.35 35.99 1.97
N LEU A 928 -16.72 35.52 0.87
CA LEU A 928 -16.25 36.39 -0.21
C LEU A 928 -17.41 37.15 -0.86
N TRP A 929 -18.53 36.49 -1.16
CA TRP A 929 -19.75 37.17 -1.62
C TRP A 929 -20.27 38.21 -0.62
N SER A 930 -20.20 37.88 0.67
CA SER A 930 -20.66 38.77 1.75
C SER A 930 -19.78 40.02 1.91
N VAL A 931 -18.48 39.94 1.59
CA VAL A 931 -17.55 41.08 1.59
C VAL A 931 -17.66 41.90 0.30
N PHE A 932 -17.53 41.27 -0.86
CA PHE A 932 -17.37 41.99 -2.13
C PHE A 932 -18.70 42.42 -2.75
N TYR A 933 -19.73 41.59 -2.67
CA TYR A 933 -21.01 41.84 -3.34
C TYR A 933 -22.03 42.46 -2.39
N PHE A 934 -22.33 41.81 -1.27
CA PHE A 934 -23.32 42.31 -0.31
C PHE A 934 -22.77 43.40 0.62
N LYS A 935 -21.44 43.50 0.78
CA LYS A 935 -20.76 44.46 1.66
C LYS A 935 -21.30 44.45 3.10
N GLU A 936 -21.71 43.28 3.58
CA GLU A 936 -22.29 43.10 4.92
C GLU A 936 -21.24 42.95 6.01
N ILE A 937 -20.05 42.47 5.66
CA ILE A 937 -18.92 42.27 6.58
C ILE A 937 -17.96 43.44 6.39
N THR A 938 -18.14 44.49 7.18
CA THR A 938 -17.29 45.70 7.17
C THR A 938 -16.63 45.92 8.53
N GLY A 939 -15.46 46.57 8.54
CA GLY A 939 -14.70 46.88 9.75
C GLY A 939 -13.47 46.00 10.00
N HIS A 940 -12.39 46.59 10.51
CA HIS A 940 -11.08 45.94 10.66
C HIS A 940 -11.10 44.68 11.54
N ARG A 941 -11.92 44.64 12.58
CA ARG A 941 -12.04 43.47 13.47
C ARG A 941 -12.67 42.27 12.75
N ASN A 942 -13.78 42.49 12.05
CA ASN A 942 -14.48 41.45 11.30
C ASN A 942 -13.64 40.95 10.13
N LEU A 943 -12.95 41.86 9.42
CA LEU A 943 -12.03 41.49 8.35
C LEU A 943 -10.82 40.67 8.88
N ARG A 944 -10.25 41.00 10.04
CA ARG A 944 -9.17 40.20 10.65
C ARG A 944 -9.64 38.78 11.00
N ILE A 945 -10.81 38.64 11.65
CA ILE A 945 -11.38 37.33 11.99
C ILE A 945 -11.65 36.53 10.71
N LEU A 946 -12.19 37.18 9.67
CA LEU A 946 -12.45 36.56 8.38
C LEU A 946 -11.16 36.08 7.72
N THR A 947 -10.10 36.89 7.69
CA THR A 947 -8.79 36.48 7.14
C THR A 947 -8.24 35.26 7.89
N ILE A 948 -8.32 35.24 9.23
CA ILE A 948 -7.87 34.09 10.03
C ILE A 948 -8.71 32.84 9.70
N ALA A 949 -10.04 32.99 9.59
CA ALA A 949 -10.95 31.89 9.25
C ALA A 949 -10.63 31.32 7.86
N VAL A 950 -10.46 32.18 6.85
CA VAL A 950 -10.13 31.78 5.48
C VAL A 950 -8.77 31.09 5.43
N CYS A 951 -7.72 31.70 5.99
CA CYS A 951 -6.38 31.11 5.99
C CYS A 951 -6.39 29.73 6.67
N THR A 952 -7.02 29.62 7.84
CA THR A 952 -7.05 28.36 8.60
C THR A 952 -7.83 27.26 7.87
N THR A 953 -8.97 27.61 7.25
CA THR A 953 -9.80 26.65 6.50
C THR A 953 -9.10 26.20 5.21
N VAL A 954 -8.49 27.13 4.46
CA VAL A 954 -7.74 26.81 3.24
C VAL A 954 -6.52 25.95 3.56
N THR A 955 -5.74 26.30 4.59
CA THR A 955 -4.60 25.47 5.02
C THR A 955 -5.08 24.08 5.44
N GLY A 956 -6.16 23.99 6.23
CA GLY A 956 -6.73 22.69 6.62
C GLY A 956 -7.17 21.85 5.42
N ALA A 957 -7.83 22.44 4.42
CA ALA A 957 -8.23 21.76 3.20
C ALA A 957 -7.04 21.28 2.36
N VAL A 958 -5.97 22.09 2.27
CA VAL A 958 -4.72 21.68 1.62
C VAL A 958 -4.08 20.50 2.34
N LEU A 959 -4.02 20.51 3.68
CA LEU A 959 -3.49 19.40 4.46
C LEU A 959 -4.31 18.11 4.29
N VAL A 960 -5.64 18.21 4.25
CA VAL A 960 -6.52 17.08 3.96
C VAL A 960 -6.29 16.56 2.53
N GLY A 961 -6.18 17.44 1.54
CA GLY A 961 -5.90 17.05 0.15
C GLY A 961 -4.54 16.37 -0.02
N LEU A 962 -3.50 16.90 0.61
CA LEU A 962 -2.14 16.33 0.62
C LEU A 962 -2.03 15.02 1.42
N SER A 963 -3.04 14.67 2.23
CA SER A 963 -3.03 13.43 3.02
C SER A 963 -3.33 12.17 2.20
N LYS A 964 -3.85 12.35 0.97
CA LYS A 964 -3.95 11.28 -0.03
C LYS A 964 -2.56 10.90 -0.53
#